data_AF-A0A941MV70-F1
#
_entry.id   AF-A0A941MV70-F1
#
_cell.length_a   1.000
_cell.length_b   1.000
_cell.length_c   1.000
_cell.angle_alpha   90.00
_cell.angle_beta   90.00
_cell.angle_gamma   90.00
#
_symmetry.space_group_name_H-M   'P 1'
#
loop_
_entity.id
_entity.type
_entity.pdbx_description
1 polymer ?
#
loop_
_entity_poly.entity_id
_entity_poly.type
_entity_poly.pdbx_seq_one_letter_code
_entity_poly.pdbx_strand_id
1 'polypeptide(L)'
;GGADSYNYVYVDGTGDLAIGLSIAQTITGATGDSYNEVYAVGLSNGNEFTALQNSQVATVGNLTVGLNVSQTIRDGAGASYNYLFAGDQYSPSEPTFSAFGTPNGGNIGIGGSATQTITGGQDHAVNQIYTGVGRYFDEEPGASVRDGGEFSGDLSIRQGVTQWAASAGRAENDIDMNNAADLTIGWGVAQTAISSDDWADNYVYTDDLGSVAIGWGVTQVATARTWAQNEVDSDSSGNVSIGLGITQTATSTGTVGETSYYADNYVYTDSEGNLTVGGSIVQMASSLIGSAENEIDNSSSGYMTIGGGITQTATSSATQTPTLLGGEGSSAYAENFVYLADYGDFTIGGSVTQTATSPVFSENEVYNEDYGDLTIGGAVTQMASGSGLTNGAENYVYDDDVGALTIKGSVTQTGVGNDYVDNYVYASDYGNVSIGGWVLQTARGQNLENYVYDDGSGATFSVGIGVKQTATATGGDVYDYVYNDGYGDMTIGGGGITIVESNPSAAKNIYNEVYTESNGALTTTGLIQISANNSSAGSYYTENYVYTDGNPHGAISAAGVLITSSGSETQYNSVHADGAAVKIGGLGITINGSGTGYHDDEIYTDTKNSRLTVAGSIIVTETGSGHNGFVLYANGNNSFLTVAGSVFYNNNLNTTGRSHVEIYGATKVDYTNSVLTVKGSLNLNLAKTAGVASDNEGFVQNYVEIGDTSHGAGYGVAINGSTVVTGSNGVDEVLINEAQLKLGAIINLMTNPLIAATSVAFVDGVTGRDYLEINGSYFGAGVTVTMNGPNAQIDINNGNGYQPAVFTGLFYAQMLGKTPLIQIAAGTGWGYSQVVGSAGGVLVGAVGGGGILRVHPANVTGFGTILNFTIISV
;
A
#
# COMPACT_ATOMS: atom_id res chain seq x y z
N GLY A 1 33.39 -28.99 43.54
CA GLY A 1 32.93 -30.19 44.27
C GLY A 1 32.70 -29.86 45.74
N GLY A 2 31.47 -29.49 46.07
CA GLY A 2 30.99 -28.96 47.35
C GLY A 2 29.54 -28.47 47.16
N ALA A 3 28.87 -28.02 48.23
CA ALA A 3 27.56 -27.36 48.12
C ALA A 3 27.66 -26.18 47.16
N ASP A 4 28.59 -25.26 47.41
CA ASP A 4 28.94 -24.20 46.46
C ASP A 4 30.42 -24.34 46.05
N SER A 5 30.78 -23.95 44.82
CA SER A 5 32.14 -24.04 44.27
C SER A 5 32.58 -22.71 43.66
N TYR A 6 33.64 -22.12 44.21
CA TYR A 6 34.20 -20.86 43.72
C TYR A 6 35.62 -21.07 43.18
N ASN A 7 35.94 -20.54 42.00
CA ASN A 7 37.29 -20.55 41.43
C ASN A 7 37.68 -19.14 40.99
N TYR A 8 38.70 -18.58 41.65
CA TYR A 8 39.17 -17.23 41.40
C TYR A 8 40.61 -17.26 40.86
N VAL A 9 40.87 -16.56 39.76
CA VAL A 9 42.24 -16.17 39.38
C VAL A 9 42.37 -14.68 39.64
N TYR A 10 43.23 -14.34 40.59
CA TYR A 10 43.51 -12.97 41.00
C TYR A 10 44.94 -12.61 40.63
N VAL A 11 45.11 -11.47 39.96
CA VAL A 11 46.41 -10.97 39.53
C VAL A 11 46.70 -9.63 40.24
N ASP A 12 47.74 -9.63 41.08
CA ASP A 12 48.18 -8.49 41.89
C ASP A 12 49.54 -7.96 41.42
N GLY A 13 49.66 -6.65 41.19
CA GLY A 13 50.94 -6.03 40.89
C GLY A 13 50.87 -4.53 40.64
N THR A 14 51.91 -3.80 41.06
CA THR A 14 52.12 -2.39 40.71
C THR A 14 52.98 -2.27 39.44
N GLY A 15 52.45 -1.70 38.35
CA GLY A 15 53.13 -1.51 37.06
C GLY A 15 52.56 -2.38 35.93
N ASP A 16 53.09 -2.24 34.70
CA ASP A 16 52.65 -3.05 33.56
C ASP A 16 52.98 -4.54 33.82
N LEU A 17 51.96 -5.40 33.76
CA LEU A 17 52.10 -6.83 33.98
C LEU A 17 51.75 -7.58 32.69
N ALA A 18 52.72 -8.29 32.12
CA ALA A 18 52.50 -9.17 30.98
C ALA A 18 52.54 -10.64 31.41
N ILE A 19 51.40 -11.32 31.38
CA ILE A 19 51.28 -12.76 31.62
C ILE A 19 51.33 -13.48 30.27
N GLY A 20 52.48 -14.02 29.86
CA GLY A 20 52.62 -14.75 28.59
C GLY A 20 51.98 -16.17 28.55
N LEU A 21 51.00 -16.46 29.42
CA LEU A 21 50.41 -17.80 29.63
C LEU A 21 48.90 -17.79 29.33
N SER A 22 48.34 -18.96 29.02
CA SER A 22 46.88 -19.14 28.94
C SER A 22 46.30 -19.42 30.33
N ILE A 23 45.14 -18.85 30.63
CA ILE A 23 44.35 -19.15 31.83
C ILE A 23 43.28 -20.17 31.44
N ALA A 24 43.24 -21.32 32.13
CA ALA A 24 42.22 -22.34 31.93
C ALA A 24 41.66 -22.77 33.29
N GLN A 25 40.36 -22.54 33.52
CA GLN A 25 39.65 -22.92 34.74
C GLN A 25 38.57 -23.95 34.41
N THR A 26 38.44 -24.98 35.25
CA THR A 26 37.39 -26.00 35.10
C THR A 26 36.78 -26.34 36.45
N ILE A 27 35.46 -26.19 36.59
CA ILE A 27 34.67 -26.67 37.72
C ILE A 27 33.87 -27.89 37.26
N THR A 28 33.95 -29.00 38.00
CA THR A 28 33.17 -30.22 37.76
C THR A 28 32.52 -30.72 39.05
N GLY A 29 31.31 -31.27 38.94
CA GLY A 29 30.64 -32.01 40.02
C GLY A 29 30.30 -31.15 41.25
N ALA A 30 29.80 -29.93 41.04
CA ALA A 30 29.25 -29.10 42.10
C ALA A 30 27.79 -29.49 42.38
N THR A 31 27.37 -29.48 43.64
CA THR A 31 26.02 -29.91 44.06
C THR A 31 25.07 -28.75 44.40
N GLY A 32 25.51 -27.52 44.19
CA GLY A 32 24.80 -26.25 44.36
C GLY A 32 25.50 -25.20 43.48
N ASP A 33 25.65 -23.96 43.92
CA ASP A 33 26.04 -22.87 43.02
C ASP A 33 27.53 -22.91 42.64
N SER A 34 27.86 -22.49 41.42
CA SER A 34 29.22 -22.49 40.89
C SER A 34 29.60 -21.14 40.31
N TYR A 35 30.69 -20.55 40.81
CA TYR A 35 31.19 -19.26 40.37
C TYR A 35 32.64 -19.41 39.88
N ASN A 36 32.91 -18.97 38.67
CA ASN A 36 34.23 -19.06 38.06
C ASN A 36 34.64 -17.70 37.49
N GLU A 37 35.58 -17.06 38.16
CA GLU A 37 35.83 -15.63 37.97
C GLU A 37 37.33 -15.39 37.73
N VAL A 38 37.61 -14.54 36.74
CA VAL A 38 38.96 -14.03 36.48
C VAL A 38 38.96 -12.53 36.72
N TYR A 39 39.80 -12.11 37.66
CA TYR A 39 39.94 -10.72 38.08
C TYR A 39 41.30 -10.15 37.70
N ALA A 40 41.28 -8.89 37.27
CA ALA A 40 42.44 -8.04 37.14
C ALA A 40 42.23 -6.79 38.00
N VAL A 41 42.75 -6.78 39.23
CA VAL A 41 42.58 -5.65 40.16
C VAL A 41 43.93 -5.00 40.41
N GLY A 42 44.01 -3.69 40.18
CA GLY A 42 45.17 -2.88 40.56
C GLY A 42 45.08 -2.45 42.01
N LEU A 43 45.27 -3.36 42.98
CA LEU A 43 45.26 -2.95 44.40
C LEU A 43 46.50 -2.14 44.76
N SER A 44 46.28 -1.04 45.48
CA SER A 44 47.35 -0.23 46.05
C SER A 44 48.03 -0.98 47.21
N ASN A 45 49.32 -1.28 47.03
CA ASN A 45 50.33 -1.67 48.04
C ASN A 45 49.91 -2.65 49.15
N GLY A 46 50.58 -3.82 49.13
CA GLY A 46 50.51 -4.84 50.16
C GLY A 46 50.64 -4.32 51.59
N ASN A 47 49.50 -4.27 52.29
CA ASN A 47 49.43 -4.34 53.73
C ASN A 47 48.41 -5.41 54.10
N GLU A 48 48.86 -6.37 54.89
CA GLU A 48 47.99 -7.31 55.59
C GLU A 48 46.88 -6.55 56.32
N PHE A 49 45.69 -7.16 56.34
CA PHE A 49 44.52 -6.78 57.12
C PHE A 49 44.86 -6.25 58.53
N THR A 50 45.11 -4.95 58.69
CA THR A 50 44.74 -4.16 59.88
C THR A 50 44.82 -2.65 59.59
N ALA A 51 43.65 -2.01 59.62
CA ALA A 51 43.35 -0.59 59.74
C ALA A 51 44.50 0.45 59.70
N LEU A 52 44.49 1.35 58.70
CA LEU A 52 44.47 2.81 58.91
C LEU A 52 44.44 3.63 57.60
N GLN A 53 43.69 4.73 57.69
CA GLN A 53 43.58 5.85 56.75
C GLN A 53 44.94 6.39 56.26
N ASN A 54 45.15 6.46 54.94
CA ASN A 54 45.73 7.63 54.28
C ASN A 54 45.69 7.53 52.75
N SER A 55 45.30 8.64 52.12
CA SER A 55 45.17 8.85 50.68
C SER A 55 46.54 8.98 49.99
N GLN A 56 46.90 8.04 49.12
CA GLN A 56 47.79 8.28 47.98
C GLN A 56 47.34 7.40 46.80
N VAL A 57 46.80 8.05 45.77
CA VAL A 57 46.42 7.42 44.49
C VAL A 57 47.70 7.15 43.71
N ALA A 58 48.03 5.88 43.51
CA ALA A 58 49.09 5.43 42.63
C ALA A 58 48.48 4.96 41.29
N THR A 59 49.11 5.34 40.18
CA THR A 59 48.69 4.96 38.83
C THR A 59 48.84 3.45 38.64
N VAL A 60 47.77 2.78 38.21
CA VAL A 60 47.77 1.35 37.86
C VAL A 60 48.41 1.19 36.46
N GLY A 61 49.25 0.16 36.26
CA GLY A 61 49.83 -0.15 34.96
C GLY A 61 48.93 -1.09 34.13
N ASN A 62 49.23 -1.27 32.85
CA ASN A 62 48.44 -2.12 31.96
C ASN A 62 48.62 -3.61 32.28
N LEU A 63 47.54 -4.40 32.28
CA LEU A 63 47.62 -5.87 32.33
C LEU A 63 47.50 -6.41 30.90
N THR A 64 48.43 -7.28 30.49
CA THR A 64 48.32 -8.02 29.23
C THR A 64 48.42 -9.52 29.47
N VAL A 65 47.34 -10.27 29.21
CA VAL A 65 47.34 -11.75 29.15
C VAL A 65 47.67 -12.16 27.72
N GLY A 66 48.83 -12.77 27.48
CA GLY A 66 49.41 -12.93 26.15
C GLY A 66 48.78 -14.02 25.26
N LEU A 67 47.95 -14.91 25.80
CA LEU A 67 47.35 -16.04 25.08
C LEU A 67 45.83 -16.12 25.35
N ASN A 68 45.28 -17.25 25.79
CA ASN A 68 43.82 -17.45 25.86
C ASN A 68 43.30 -17.47 27.29
N VAL A 69 42.05 -17.04 27.50
CA VAL A 69 41.26 -17.28 28.72
C VAL A 69 40.18 -18.30 28.41
N SER A 70 40.13 -19.41 29.14
CA SER A 70 39.13 -20.46 28.98
C SER A 70 38.52 -20.83 30.33
N GLN A 71 37.21 -20.71 30.44
CA GLN A 71 36.42 -21.01 31.64
C GLN A 71 35.42 -22.12 31.31
N THR A 72 35.35 -23.17 32.11
CA THR A 72 34.41 -24.28 31.89
C THR A 72 33.75 -24.73 33.20
N ILE A 73 32.42 -24.76 33.24
CA ILE A 73 31.63 -25.37 34.31
C ILE A 73 30.88 -26.57 33.71
N ARG A 74 30.98 -27.74 34.35
CA ARG A 74 30.23 -28.95 33.99
C ARG A 74 29.47 -29.52 35.18
N ASP A 75 28.21 -29.89 34.95
CA ASP A 75 27.39 -30.67 35.87
C ASP A 75 27.15 -29.97 37.23
N GLY A 76 26.67 -28.73 37.21
CA GLY A 76 26.18 -28.02 38.40
C GLY A 76 24.73 -28.40 38.71
N ALA A 77 24.39 -28.62 39.98
CA ALA A 77 22.99 -28.84 40.37
C ALA A 77 22.24 -27.52 40.70
N GLY A 78 22.95 -26.43 41.01
CA GLY A 78 22.40 -25.09 41.22
C GLY A 78 22.74 -24.12 40.08
N ALA A 79 22.77 -22.83 40.37
CA ALA A 79 23.13 -21.78 39.41
C ALA A 79 24.64 -21.79 39.10
N SER A 80 25.02 -21.43 37.87
CA SER A 80 26.41 -21.44 37.40
C SER A 80 26.74 -20.12 36.70
N TYR A 81 27.84 -19.49 37.12
CA TYR A 81 28.26 -18.18 36.65
C TYR A 81 29.74 -18.22 36.23
N ASN A 82 30.03 -17.86 34.98
CA ASN A 82 31.38 -17.58 34.49
C ASN A 82 31.52 -16.08 34.25
N TYR A 83 32.40 -15.44 35.01
CA TYR A 83 32.65 -14.02 34.88
C TYR A 83 34.09 -13.72 34.44
N LEU A 84 34.22 -12.78 33.51
CA LEU A 84 35.49 -12.15 33.15
C LEU A 84 35.39 -10.66 33.44
N PHE A 85 36.02 -10.21 34.53
CA PHE A 85 35.88 -8.86 35.06
C PHE A 85 37.12 -8.00 34.82
N ALA A 86 36.88 -6.76 34.41
CA ALA A 86 37.82 -5.65 34.44
C ALA A 86 37.27 -4.57 35.39
N GLY A 87 37.68 -4.58 36.67
CA GLY A 87 37.17 -3.65 37.67
C GLY A 87 37.57 -3.96 39.12
N ASP A 88 37.25 -3.05 40.05
CA ASP A 88 37.42 -3.24 41.51
C ASP A 88 36.24 -4.05 42.09
N GLN A 89 36.53 -4.99 43.01
CA GLN A 89 35.50 -5.79 43.68
C GLN A 89 35.01 -5.12 44.98
N TYR A 90 33.68 -5.08 45.19
CA TYR A 90 33.08 -4.84 46.51
C TYR A 90 32.92 -6.18 47.25
N SER A 91 33.52 -6.33 48.43
CA SER A 91 33.48 -7.58 49.20
C SER A 91 32.17 -7.74 49.99
N PRO A 92 31.46 -8.89 49.91
CA PRO A 92 30.12 -9.06 50.48
C PRO A 92 30.08 -9.42 51.99
N SER A 93 30.92 -8.81 52.83
CA SER A 93 30.74 -8.91 54.30
C SER A 93 30.94 -7.58 55.01
N GLU A 94 29.83 -6.96 55.45
CA GLU A 94 29.74 -5.74 56.27
C GLU A 94 30.73 -5.74 57.47
N PRO A 95 31.24 -4.57 57.93
CA PRO A 95 30.47 -3.33 58.01
C PRO A 95 31.11 -2.07 57.37
N THR A 96 30.22 -1.20 56.87
CA THR A 96 30.41 0.25 56.59
C THR A 96 31.84 0.72 56.32
N PHE A 97 32.33 0.56 55.09
CA PHE A 97 33.53 1.24 54.61
C PHE A 97 33.16 2.49 53.81
N SER A 98 33.75 3.63 54.18
CA SER A 98 33.65 4.88 53.43
C SER A 98 34.56 4.83 52.20
N ALA A 99 33.96 5.05 51.02
CA ALA A 99 34.56 5.31 49.71
C ALA A 99 36.10 5.36 49.66
N PHE A 100 36.71 4.28 49.17
CA PHE A 100 38.07 4.32 48.66
C PHE A 100 38.08 5.11 47.33
N GLY A 101 39.10 5.92 47.11
CA GLY A 101 39.22 6.72 45.88
C GLY A 101 39.42 5.84 44.67
N THR A 102 38.71 6.15 43.58
CA THR A 102 38.74 5.46 42.29
C THR A 102 40.18 5.32 41.75
N PRO A 103 40.67 4.10 41.43
CA PRO A 103 41.91 3.94 40.70
C PRO A 103 41.72 4.44 39.25
N ASN A 104 42.56 5.37 38.81
CA ASN A 104 42.55 5.88 37.45
C ASN A 104 43.27 4.91 36.47
N GLY A 105 42.53 4.35 35.51
CA GLY A 105 42.95 4.20 34.10
C GLY A 105 44.04 3.18 33.72
N GLY A 106 43.95 1.92 34.15
CA GLY A 106 44.78 0.83 33.60
C GLY A 106 44.01 0.00 32.57
N ASN A 107 44.56 -0.22 31.37
CA ASN A 107 43.91 -1.03 30.32
C ASN A 107 44.22 -2.53 30.53
N ILE A 108 43.24 -3.39 30.23
CA ILE A 108 43.38 -4.85 30.26
C ILE A 108 43.35 -5.38 28.82
N GLY A 109 44.40 -6.09 28.44
CA GLY A 109 44.53 -6.71 27.11
C GLY A 109 44.60 -8.24 27.18
N ILE A 110 43.73 -8.94 26.45
CA ILE A 110 43.82 -10.38 26.18
C ILE A 110 44.34 -10.55 24.75
N GLY A 111 45.55 -11.10 24.61
CA GLY A 111 46.25 -11.28 23.34
C GLY A 111 45.69 -12.40 22.44
N GLY A 112 44.94 -13.34 23.03
CA GLY A 112 44.29 -14.46 22.35
C GLY A 112 42.76 -14.40 22.46
N SER A 113 42.10 -15.57 22.52
CA SER A 113 40.64 -15.69 22.60
C SER A 113 40.14 -15.78 24.05
N ALA A 114 38.89 -15.35 24.27
CA ALA A 114 38.15 -15.62 25.50
C ALA A 114 37.06 -16.67 25.20
N THR A 115 37.04 -17.76 25.95
CA THR A 115 36.06 -18.84 25.79
C THR A 115 35.43 -19.18 27.14
N GLN A 116 34.12 -19.01 27.25
CA GLN A 116 33.35 -19.38 28.43
C GLN A 116 32.37 -20.49 28.05
N THR A 117 32.27 -21.54 28.87
CA THR A 117 31.39 -22.68 28.61
C THR A 117 30.75 -23.14 29.91
N ILE A 118 29.43 -23.19 29.95
CA ILE A 118 28.63 -23.81 31.00
C ILE A 118 27.81 -24.90 30.35
N THR A 119 27.96 -26.12 30.85
CA THR A 119 27.18 -27.28 30.40
C THR A 119 26.61 -27.99 31.60
N GLY A 120 25.30 -27.86 31.78
CA GLY A 120 24.58 -28.46 32.91
C GLY A 120 24.46 -27.50 34.09
N GLY A 121 23.22 -27.23 34.45
CA GLY A 121 22.70 -26.42 35.56
C GLY A 121 21.20 -26.70 35.63
N GLN A 122 20.61 -26.85 36.83
CA GLN A 122 19.15 -27.02 36.91
C GLN A 122 18.42 -25.68 36.81
N ASP A 123 18.99 -24.63 37.42
CA ASP A 123 18.29 -23.37 37.60
C ASP A 123 18.77 -22.30 36.60
N HIS A 124 20.06 -21.93 36.61
CA HIS A 124 20.57 -20.79 35.84
C HIS A 124 22.02 -21.00 35.36
N ALA A 125 22.35 -20.63 34.12
CA ALA A 125 23.70 -20.64 33.56
C ALA A 125 24.03 -19.31 32.89
N VAL A 126 24.95 -18.52 33.45
CA VAL A 126 25.32 -17.18 32.95
C VAL A 126 26.80 -17.13 32.59
N ASN A 127 27.11 -16.73 31.36
CA ASN A 127 28.46 -16.34 30.95
C ASN A 127 28.48 -14.82 30.74
N GLN A 128 29.28 -14.07 31.49
CA GLN A 128 29.32 -12.61 31.34
C GLN A 128 30.76 -12.10 31.21
N ILE A 129 30.96 -11.18 30.26
CA ILE A 129 32.14 -10.33 30.14
C ILE A 129 31.69 -8.92 30.51
N TYR A 130 32.35 -8.34 31.50
CA TYR A 130 31.89 -7.11 32.14
C TYR A 130 33.07 -6.18 32.42
N THR A 131 32.89 -4.89 32.16
CA THR A 131 33.81 -3.85 32.65
C THR A 131 33.04 -2.83 33.48
N GLY A 132 33.47 -2.59 34.71
CA GLY A 132 32.71 -1.77 35.66
C GLY A 132 32.88 -2.22 37.10
N VAL A 133 32.12 -1.59 38.01
CA VAL A 133 32.00 -2.04 39.40
C VAL A 133 30.88 -3.05 39.45
N GLY A 134 31.20 -4.30 39.77
CA GLY A 134 30.20 -5.38 39.76
C GLY A 134 28.98 -5.02 40.61
N ARG A 135 27.81 -4.91 39.97
CA ARG A 135 26.52 -5.00 40.67
C ARG A 135 26.35 -6.45 41.09
N TYR A 136 26.41 -6.71 42.40
CA TYR A 136 26.02 -8.02 42.93
C TYR A 136 24.50 -8.12 42.79
N PHE A 137 24.03 -9.03 41.93
CA PHE A 137 22.61 -9.34 41.80
C PHE A 137 22.15 -10.13 43.04
N ASP A 138 21.83 -9.44 44.14
CA ASP A 138 20.98 -10.01 45.18
C ASP A 138 19.53 -9.77 44.77
N GLU A 139 18.83 -10.80 44.29
CA GLU A 139 17.38 -10.77 43.97
C GLU A 139 16.48 -10.60 45.23
N GLU A 140 17.04 -10.25 46.40
CA GLU A 140 16.25 -9.96 47.60
C GLU A 140 15.66 -8.53 47.53
N PRO A 141 14.32 -8.36 47.49
CA PRO A 141 13.70 -7.05 47.43
C PRO A 141 13.93 -6.27 48.73
N GLY A 142 14.93 -5.39 48.77
CA GLY A 142 15.12 -4.45 49.88
C GLY A 142 16.52 -3.87 50.12
N ALA A 143 17.57 -4.30 49.40
CA ALA A 143 18.92 -3.78 49.60
C ALA A 143 19.23 -2.60 48.65
N SER A 144 19.36 -1.37 49.17
CA SER A 144 19.86 -0.25 48.37
C SER A 144 21.38 -0.35 48.21
N VAL A 145 21.86 -0.76 47.04
CA VAL A 145 23.28 -0.69 46.69
C VAL A 145 23.66 0.78 46.52
N ARG A 146 24.74 1.23 47.16
CA ARG A 146 25.30 2.57 46.94
C ARG A 146 26.31 2.49 45.81
N ASP A 147 26.12 3.28 44.75
CA ASP A 147 27.04 3.44 43.62
C ASP A 147 28.46 3.76 44.13
N GLY A 148 29.37 2.80 43.96
CA GLY A 148 30.72 2.86 44.51
C GLY A 148 31.78 2.82 43.42
N GLY A 149 32.07 3.98 42.81
CA GLY A 149 33.35 4.30 42.15
C GLY A 149 33.60 3.71 40.75
N GLU A 150 33.29 4.47 39.70
CA GLU A 150 33.53 4.15 38.28
C GLU A 150 34.95 3.61 37.97
N PHE A 151 35.02 2.42 37.37
CA PHE A 151 36.23 1.93 36.71
C PHE A 151 36.34 2.57 35.33
N SER A 152 37.52 3.06 34.94
CA SER A 152 37.72 3.87 33.73
C SER A 152 38.76 3.30 32.74
N GLY A 153 39.05 1.99 32.79
CA GLY A 153 40.10 1.36 31.98
C GLY A 153 39.56 0.47 30.87
N ASP A 154 40.12 0.56 29.67
CA ASP A 154 39.60 -0.20 28.52
C ASP A 154 39.90 -1.70 28.62
N LEU A 155 38.99 -2.53 28.12
CA LEU A 155 39.20 -3.97 27.90
C LEU A 155 39.42 -4.25 26.40
N SER A 156 40.51 -4.91 26.05
CA SER A 156 40.78 -5.31 24.66
C SER A 156 41.05 -6.81 24.54
N ILE A 157 40.26 -7.51 23.74
CA ILE A 157 40.42 -8.93 23.39
C ILE A 157 40.86 -9.00 21.92
N ARG A 158 42.10 -9.40 21.62
CA ARG A 158 42.63 -9.33 20.25
C ARG A 158 42.01 -10.31 19.27
N GLN A 159 41.54 -11.47 19.73
CA GLN A 159 40.89 -12.48 18.89
C GLN A 159 39.36 -12.43 19.11
N GLY A 160 38.69 -13.58 19.15
CA GLY A 160 37.24 -13.68 19.32
C GLY A 160 36.82 -14.06 20.72
N VAL A 161 35.54 -13.81 21.00
CA VAL A 161 34.81 -14.27 22.18
C VAL A 161 33.90 -15.43 21.78
N THR A 162 33.89 -16.50 22.57
CA THR A 162 32.92 -17.60 22.42
C THR A 162 32.30 -17.92 23.77
N GLN A 163 30.99 -17.75 23.88
CA GLN A 163 30.22 -18.08 25.08
C GLN A 163 29.20 -19.18 24.75
N TRP A 164 29.13 -20.18 25.62
CA TRP A 164 28.18 -21.28 25.50
C TRP A 164 27.53 -21.51 26.86
N ALA A 165 26.22 -21.24 26.98
CA ALA A 165 25.43 -21.47 28.17
C ALA A 165 24.37 -22.53 27.88
N ALA A 166 24.29 -23.56 28.72
CA ALA A 166 23.24 -24.57 28.63
C ALA A 166 22.72 -24.96 30.02
N SER A 167 21.42 -24.76 30.24
CA SER A 167 20.72 -24.97 31.53
C SER A 167 19.37 -25.67 31.31
N ALA A 168 18.83 -26.25 32.38
CA ALA A 168 17.44 -26.68 32.37
C ALA A 168 16.46 -25.51 32.53
N GLY A 169 16.78 -24.50 33.37
CA GLY A 169 15.95 -23.32 33.64
C GLY A 169 16.25 -22.12 32.72
N ARG A 170 17.22 -21.28 33.07
CA ARG A 170 17.67 -20.11 32.26
C ARG A 170 19.12 -20.24 31.79
N ALA A 171 19.41 -19.82 30.56
CA ALA A 171 20.76 -19.77 29.99
C ALA A 171 21.03 -18.39 29.37
N GLU A 172 22.11 -17.72 29.75
CA GLU A 172 22.38 -16.33 29.42
C GLU A 172 23.87 -16.14 29.04
N ASN A 173 24.12 -15.35 27.99
CA ASN A 173 25.46 -14.94 27.58
C ASN A 173 25.49 -13.43 27.36
N ASP A 174 26.31 -12.74 28.16
CA ASP A 174 26.34 -11.28 28.19
C ASP A 174 27.72 -10.74 27.84
N ILE A 175 27.71 -9.68 27.06
CA ILE A 175 28.81 -8.73 26.91
C ILE A 175 28.22 -7.36 27.26
N ASP A 176 28.62 -6.83 28.41
CA ASP A 176 27.98 -5.70 29.08
C ASP A 176 29.02 -4.65 29.52
N MET A 177 28.66 -3.37 29.40
CA MET A 177 29.54 -2.20 29.58
C MET A 177 28.84 -1.05 30.31
N ASN A 178 28.94 -1.08 31.64
CA ASN A 178 28.21 -0.20 32.57
C ASN A 178 29.14 0.83 33.21
N ASN A 179 30.04 1.36 32.40
CA ASN A 179 30.92 2.43 32.77
C ASN A 179 31.41 3.17 31.53
N ALA A 180 32.22 4.20 31.74
CA ALA A 180 32.86 4.96 30.66
C ALA A 180 34.05 4.25 29.98
N ALA A 181 34.24 2.95 30.16
CA ALA A 181 35.37 2.23 29.56
C ALA A 181 35.00 1.65 28.19
N ASP A 182 35.99 1.51 27.31
CA ASP A 182 35.75 0.88 26.01
C ASP A 182 36.05 -0.64 26.04
N LEU A 183 35.24 -1.43 25.36
CA LEU A 183 35.50 -2.82 25.04
C LEU A 183 35.83 -2.98 23.55
N THR A 184 37.03 -3.48 23.25
CA THR A 184 37.44 -3.82 21.88
C THR A 184 37.67 -5.31 21.71
N ILE A 185 36.90 -5.97 20.84
CA ILE A 185 37.08 -7.36 20.42
C ILE A 185 37.60 -7.38 18.99
N GLY A 186 38.82 -7.85 18.76
CA GLY A 186 39.49 -7.75 17.46
C GLY A 186 38.91 -8.65 16.36
N TRP A 187 38.32 -9.80 16.72
CA TRP A 187 37.63 -10.69 15.78
C TRP A 187 36.11 -10.63 16.02
N GLY A 188 35.43 -11.77 16.07
CA GLY A 188 33.98 -11.87 16.23
C GLY A 188 33.54 -12.38 17.59
N VAL A 189 32.25 -12.21 17.86
CA VAL A 189 31.55 -12.74 19.02
C VAL A 189 30.65 -13.88 18.57
N ALA A 190 30.73 -15.02 19.24
CA ALA A 190 29.83 -16.16 19.03
C ALA A 190 29.20 -16.57 20.37
N GLN A 191 27.89 -16.41 20.49
CA GLN A 191 27.14 -16.75 21.70
C GLN A 191 26.13 -17.87 21.38
N THR A 192 25.97 -18.82 22.30
CA THR A 192 24.97 -19.88 22.19
C THR A 192 24.34 -20.13 23.56
N ALA A 193 23.07 -19.81 23.68
CA ALA A 193 22.26 -20.04 24.88
C ALA A 193 21.22 -21.12 24.57
N ILE A 194 21.19 -22.17 25.39
CA ILE A 194 20.24 -23.28 25.25
C ILE A 194 19.59 -23.55 26.60
N SER A 195 18.27 -23.33 26.68
CA SER A 195 17.42 -23.75 27.78
C SER A 195 16.44 -24.83 27.34
N SER A 196 16.18 -25.80 28.22
CA SER A 196 15.10 -26.77 27.99
C SER A 196 13.74 -26.34 28.56
N ASP A 197 13.67 -25.23 29.30
CA ASP A 197 12.47 -24.80 30.00
C ASP A 197 12.16 -23.31 29.78
N ASP A 198 12.78 -22.42 30.54
CA ASP A 198 12.36 -21.01 30.59
C ASP A 198 13.05 -20.20 29.48
N TRP A 199 14.20 -19.56 29.77
CA TRP A 199 14.79 -18.52 28.92
C TRP A 199 16.17 -18.88 28.37
N ALA A 200 16.44 -18.45 27.15
CA ALA A 200 17.76 -18.53 26.52
C ALA A 200 18.10 -17.17 25.89
N ASP A 201 19.05 -16.45 26.47
CA ASP A 201 19.31 -15.06 26.13
C ASP A 201 20.77 -14.86 25.71
N ASN A 202 21.00 -14.02 24.70
CA ASN A 202 22.34 -13.58 24.30
C ASN A 202 22.33 -12.06 24.12
N TYR A 203 23.17 -11.35 24.86
CA TYR A 203 23.24 -9.89 24.86
C TYR A 203 24.64 -9.39 24.47
N VAL A 204 24.67 -8.33 23.67
CA VAL A 204 25.82 -7.46 23.45
C VAL A 204 25.34 -6.02 23.56
N TYR A 205 25.59 -5.34 24.67
CA TYR A 205 25.03 -4.01 24.90
C TYR A 205 25.96 -3.05 25.66
N THR A 206 25.59 -1.76 25.69
CA THR A 206 26.26 -0.69 26.43
C THR A 206 25.24 0.20 27.15
N ASP A 207 25.19 0.14 28.48
CA ASP A 207 24.28 0.94 29.32
C ASP A 207 24.92 2.22 29.90
N ASP A 208 26.18 2.51 29.57
CA ASP A 208 26.87 3.74 29.94
C ASP A 208 27.77 4.33 28.82
N LEU A 209 28.45 5.44 29.12
CA LEU A 209 29.35 6.19 28.21
C LEU A 209 30.40 5.37 27.42
N GLY A 210 30.68 4.12 27.81
CA GLY A 210 31.65 3.23 27.20
C GLY A 210 31.21 2.67 25.85
N SER A 211 32.15 2.43 24.94
CA SER A 211 31.85 1.90 23.60
C SER A 211 32.25 0.44 23.43
N VAL A 212 31.47 -0.33 22.67
CA VAL A 212 31.79 -1.70 22.24
C VAL A 212 32.21 -1.69 20.77
N ALA A 213 33.42 -2.16 20.48
CA ALA A 213 33.94 -2.31 19.13
C ALA A 213 34.31 -3.77 18.82
N ILE A 214 33.61 -4.39 17.86
CA ILE A 214 33.81 -5.77 17.42
C ILE A 214 34.32 -5.75 15.97
N GLY A 215 35.57 -6.17 15.76
CA GLY A 215 36.25 -6.03 14.47
C GLY A 215 35.68 -6.89 13.33
N TRP A 216 35.01 -8.01 13.65
CA TRP A 216 34.35 -8.88 12.67
C TRP A 216 32.83 -8.84 12.85
N GLY A 217 32.18 -9.95 13.17
CA GLY A 217 30.72 -10.04 13.27
C GLY A 217 30.26 -10.64 14.59
N VAL A 218 28.97 -10.50 14.84
CA VAL A 218 28.26 -11.09 15.98
C VAL A 218 27.42 -12.26 15.46
N THR A 219 27.50 -13.41 16.12
CA THR A 219 26.64 -14.56 15.85
C THR A 219 26.02 -15.06 17.15
N GLN A 220 24.70 -14.98 17.26
CA GLN A 220 23.96 -15.36 18.46
C GLN A 220 22.95 -16.46 18.11
N VAL A 221 22.88 -17.48 18.96
CA VAL A 221 21.92 -18.58 18.84
C VAL A 221 21.26 -18.79 20.19
N ALA A 222 19.97 -18.52 20.28
CA ALA A 222 19.13 -18.73 21.44
C ALA A 222 18.14 -19.85 21.15
N THR A 223 18.04 -20.85 22.03
CA THR A 223 17.03 -21.90 21.94
C THR A 223 16.47 -22.18 23.31
N ALA A 224 15.17 -21.96 23.48
CA ALA A 224 14.46 -22.19 24.72
C ALA A 224 13.14 -22.91 24.47
N ARG A 225 12.49 -23.38 25.53
CA ARG A 225 11.11 -23.86 25.43
C ARG A 225 10.11 -22.71 25.51
N THR A 226 10.32 -21.69 26.35
CA THR A 226 9.42 -20.53 26.43
C THR A 226 9.96 -19.30 25.69
N TRP A 227 11.09 -18.74 26.10
CA TRP A 227 11.60 -17.46 25.62
C TRP A 227 13.02 -17.59 25.07
N ALA A 228 13.23 -17.34 23.79
CA ALA A 228 14.57 -17.34 23.19
C ALA A 228 14.86 -15.95 22.62
N GLN A 229 15.87 -15.26 23.13
CA GLN A 229 16.17 -13.88 22.77
C GLN A 229 17.63 -13.70 22.35
N ASN A 230 17.85 -12.90 21.30
CA ASN A 230 19.17 -12.40 20.94
C ASN A 230 19.10 -10.88 20.79
N GLU A 231 20.09 -10.18 21.32
CA GLU A 231 20.05 -8.73 21.39
C GLU A 231 21.42 -8.11 21.15
N VAL A 232 21.42 -7.01 20.38
CA VAL A 232 22.54 -6.08 20.22
C VAL A 232 21.99 -4.68 20.41
N ASP A 233 22.46 -3.96 21.41
CA ASP A 233 21.83 -2.71 21.84
C ASP A 233 22.85 -1.64 22.30
N SER A 234 22.45 -0.38 22.24
CA SER A 234 23.14 0.78 22.79
C SER A 234 22.22 1.58 23.73
N ASP A 235 21.97 1.07 24.95
CA ASP A 235 21.17 1.68 26.04
C ASP A 235 21.68 3.04 26.58
N SER A 236 22.75 3.60 26.01
CA SER A 236 23.29 4.89 26.45
C SER A 236 24.13 5.59 25.37
N SER A 237 24.71 6.74 25.72
CA SER A 237 25.67 7.49 24.89
C SER A 237 26.93 6.70 24.43
N GLY A 238 27.13 5.47 24.92
CA GLY A 238 28.10 4.53 24.37
C GLY A 238 27.88 4.26 22.88
N ASN A 239 28.90 3.79 22.16
CA ASN A 239 28.72 3.41 20.75
C ASN A 239 28.96 1.92 20.57
N VAL A 240 28.14 1.28 19.75
CA VAL A 240 28.36 -0.11 19.33
C VAL A 240 28.80 -0.13 17.87
N SER A 241 29.98 -0.70 17.60
CA SER A 241 30.54 -0.81 16.25
C SER A 241 30.91 -2.24 15.91
N ILE A 242 30.32 -2.80 14.85
CA ILE A 242 30.51 -4.19 14.40
C ILE A 242 31.01 -4.18 12.95
N GLY A 243 32.19 -4.73 12.68
CA GLY A 243 32.89 -4.56 11.40
C GLY A 243 32.29 -5.25 10.17
N LEU A 244 31.69 -6.43 10.31
CA LEU A 244 31.21 -7.27 9.19
C LEU A 244 29.70 -7.50 9.15
N GLY A 245 29.04 -7.72 10.29
CA GLY A 245 27.61 -8.05 10.28
C GLY A 245 27.11 -8.76 11.54
N ILE A 246 25.80 -8.88 11.66
CA ILE A 246 25.09 -9.54 12.76
C ILE A 246 24.31 -10.73 12.19
N THR A 247 24.35 -11.87 12.87
CA THR A 247 23.53 -13.04 12.57
C THR A 247 22.91 -13.57 13.86
N GLN A 248 21.59 -13.47 13.97
CA GLN A 248 20.84 -13.90 15.14
C GLN A 248 19.88 -15.05 14.77
N THR A 249 19.73 -16.02 15.67
CA THR A 249 18.78 -17.12 15.51
C THR A 249 18.13 -17.42 16.84
N ALA A 250 16.84 -17.12 16.96
CA ALA A 250 16.01 -17.40 18.13
C ALA A 250 15.05 -18.54 17.81
N THR A 251 14.93 -19.52 18.71
CA THR A 251 14.02 -20.65 18.52
C THR A 251 13.32 -21.02 19.82
N SER A 252 11.99 -20.88 19.83
CA SER A 252 11.12 -21.37 20.91
C SER A 252 10.49 -22.71 20.53
N THR A 253 10.78 -23.75 21.33
CA THR A 253 10.38 -25.15 21.05
C THR A 253 9.14 -25.60 21.83
N GLY A 254 8.26 -24.66 22.21
CA GLY A 254 7.09 -24.89 23.06
C GLY A 254 6.25 -26.14 22.76
N THR A 255 5.47 -26.62 23.74
CA THR A 255 4.55 -27.75 23.56
C THR A 255 3.10 -27.28 23.54
N VAL A 256 2.24 -27.94 22.76
CA VAL A 256 0.81 -27.57 22.67
C VAL A 256 0.16 -27.57 24.06
N GLY A 257 -0.29 -26.40 24.53
CA GLY A 257 -1.04 -26.24 25.79
C GLY A 257 -0.46 -25.24 26.79
N GLU A 258 0.68 -24.61 26.53
CA GLU A 258 1.22 -23.52 27.37
C GLU A 258 0.97 -22.14 26.73
N THR A 259 1.06 -21.07 27.51
CA THR A 259 0.41 -19.78 27.20
C THR A 259 1.33 -18.64 26.73
N SER A 260 2.66 -18.82 26.75
CA SER A 260 3.61 -17.73 26.47
C SER A 260 4.89 -18.30 25.85
N TYR A 261 5.15 -17.93 24.61
CA TYR A 261 6.26 -18.46 23.81
C TYR A 261 6.75 -17.40 22.83
N TYR A 262 8.01 -17.02 22.97
CA TYR A 262 8.62 -15.89 22.26
C TYR A 262 9.97 -16.31 21.71
N ALA A 263 10.29 -15.84 20.51
CA ALA A 263 11.51 -16.15 19.80
C ALA A 263 11.91 -14.88 19.08
N ASP A 264 12.76 -14.08 19.72
CA ASP A 264 12.90 -12.67 19.40
C ASP A 264 14.37 -12.34 19.07
N ASN A 265 14.57 -11.49 18.08
CA ASN A 265 15.88 -10.97 17.71
C ASN A 265 15.81 -9.45 17.62
N TYR A 266 16.60 -8.77 18.44
CA TYR A 266 16.61 -7.32 18.57
C TYR A 266 17.97 -6.75 18.15
N VAL A 267 17.94 -5.67 17.39
CA VAL A 267 19.09 -4.79 17.15
C VAL A 267 18.62 -3.34 17.24
N TYR A 268 18.85 -2.66 18.36
CA TYR A 268 18.30 -1.32 18.54
C TYR A 268 19.26 -0.32 19.17
N THR A 269 18.80 0.93 19.22
CA THR A 269 19.42 2.06 19.93
C THR A 269 18.30 2.89 20.53
N ASP A 270 18.28 3.05 21.85
CA ASP A 270 17.23 3.76 22.61
C ASP A 270 17.72 5.10 23.23
N SER A 271 18.97 5.49 22.94
CA SER A 271 19.66 6.61 23.57
C SER A 271 20.64 7.32 22.62
N GLU A 272 21.36 8.35 23.07
CA GLU A 272 22.25 9.17 22.21
C GLU A 272 23.41 8.40 21.53
N GLY A 273 23.61 7.12 21.86
CA GLY A 273 24.66 6.26 21.31
C GLY A 273 24.47 5.89 19.84
N ASN A 274 25.57 5.68 19.11
CA ASN A 274 25.48 5.25 17.71
C ASN A 274 25.70 3.75 17.57
N LEU A 275 24.87 3.09 16.74
CA LEU A 275 25.09 1.73 16.29
C LEU A 275 25.59 1.73 14.84
N THR A 276 26.77 1.15 14.61
CA THR A 276 27.35 1.00 13.26
C THR A 276 27.65 -0.47 12.96
N VAL A 277 27.00 -1.02 11.93
CA VAL A 277 27.27 -2.37 11.39
C VAL A 277 27.86 -2.26 9.99
N GLY A 278 29.13 -2.66 9.81
CA GLY A 278 29.85 -2.51 8.55
C GLY A 278 29.36 -3.38 7.39
N GLY A 279 28.55 -4.40 7.65
CA GLY A 279 27.90 -5.21 6.61
C GLY A 279 26.44 -5.51 6.93
N SER A 280 25.97 -6.74 6.72
CA SER A 280 24.54 -7.07 6.75
C SER A 280 24.07 -7.57 8.12
N ILE A 281 22.77 -7.42 8.38
CA ILE A 281 22.05 -8.04 9.49
C ILE A 281 21.18 -9.18 8.96
N VAL A 282 21.25 -10.35 9.60
CA VAL A 282 20.42 -11.52 9.30
C VAL A 282 19.78 -12.03 10.58
N GLN A 283 18.46 -11.97 10.68
CA GLN A 283 17.70 -12.42 11.86
C GLN A 283 16.74 -13.56 11.46
N MET A 284 16.70 -14.61 12.28
CA MET A 284 15.81 -15.74 12.10
C MET A 284 15.11 -16.06 13.42
N ALA A 285 13.81 -15.78 13.49
CA ALA A 285 12.94 -16.06 14.62
C ALA A 285 12.02 -17.23 14.27
N SER A 286 11.98 -18.27 15.11
CA SER A 286 11.07 -19.38 14.93
C SER A 286 10.41 -19.80 16.23
N SER A 287 9.08 -19.83 16.22
CA SER A 287 8.28 -20.26 17.36
C SER A 287 7.36 -21.40 16.95
N LEU A 288 7.34 -22.48 17.74
CA LEU A 288 6.41 -23.57 17.46
C LEU A 288 4.97 -23.11 17.68
N ILE A 289 4.74 -22.37 18.77
CA ILE A 289 3.46 -21.82 19.23
C ILE A 289 3.79 -20.44 19.76
N GLY A 290 3.01 -19.39 19.50
CA GLY A 290 3.27 -18.04 20.04
C GLY A 290 3.89 -17.08 19.01
N SER A 291 4.65 -16.10 19.49
CA SER A 291 5.25 -15.04 18.65
C SER A 291 6.65 -15.43 18.19
N ALA A 292 7.00 -14.99 16.99
CA ALA A 292 8.35 -15.00 16.43
C ALA A 292 8.60 -13.62 15.83
N GLU A 293 9.59 -12.91 16.37
CA GLU A 293 9.77 -11.49 16.11
C GLU A 293 11.22 -11.18 15.72
N ASN A 294 11.39 -10.30 14.75
CA ASN A 294 12.69 -9.71 14.43
C ASN A 294 12.53 -8.20 14.33
N GLU A 295 13.30 -7.46 15.09
CA GLU A 295 13.20 -6.00 15.15
C GLU A 295 14.56 -5.36 14.99
N ILE A 296 14.58 -4.26 14.23
CA ILE A 296 15.69 -3.34 14.12
C ILE A 296 15.14 -1.92 14.29
N ASP A 297 15.54 -1.26 15.35
CA ASP A 297 14.91 -0.02 15.80
C ASP A 297 15.96 1.06 16.11
N ASN A 298 15.76 2.26 15.58
CA ASN A 298 16.40 3.46 16.11
C ASN A 298 15.36 4.32 16.84
N SER A 299 15.15 4.08 18.14
CA SER A 299 14.25 4.84 19.00
C SER A 299 14.98 5.96 19.74
N SER A 300 16.04 6.50 19.11
CA SER A 300 16.94 7.43 19.76
C SER A 300 17.44 8.59 18.89
N SER A 301 17.96 9.61 19.55
CA SER A 301 18.71 10.70 18.88
C SER A 301 20.06 10.27 18.30
N GLY A 302 20.53 9.04 18.57
CA GLY A 302 21.73 8.45 18.00
C GLY A 302 21.56 8.01 16.55
N TYR A 303 22.66 7.86 15.81
CA TYR A 303 22.62 7.39 14.42
C TYR A 303 22.75 5.88 14.35
N MET A 304 21.86 5.23 13.58
CA MET A 304 22.03 3.84 13.17
C MET A 304 22.52 3.75 11.72
N THR A 305 23.62 3.03 11.50
CA THR A 305 24.18 2.80 10.15
C THR A 305 24.46 1.33 9.89
N ILE A 306 23.82 0.76 8.86
CA ILE A 306 24.05 -0.60 8.38
C ILE A 306 24.66 -0.51 6.96
N GLY A 307 25.92 -0.90 6.80
CA GLY A 307 26.63 -0.83 5.52
C GLY A 307 26.13 -1.82 4.47
N GLY A 308 25.56 -2.95 4.91
CA GLY A 308 24.97 -3.99 4.07
C GLY A 308 23.44 -3.89 3.97
N GLY A 309 22.78 -5.04 3.78
CA GLY A 309 21.33 -5.15 3.77
C GLY A 309 20.78 -5.83 5.03
N ILE A 310 19.47 -5.86 5.15
CA ILE A 310 18.72 -6.52 6.22
C ILE A 310 17.99 -7.74 5.64
N THR A 311 18.05 -8.87 6.33
CA THR A 311 17.24 -10.05 6.01
C THR A 311 16.63 -10.59 7.30
N GLN A 312 15.31 -10.49 7.42
CA GLN A 312 14.54 -10.97 8.57
C GLN A 312 13.62 -12.11 8.14
N THR A 313 13.50 -13.16 8.96
CA THR A 313 12.58 -14.28 8.73
C THR A 313 11.95 -14.68 10.05
N ALA A 314 10.64 -14.46 10.17
CA ALA A 314 9.82 -14.82 11.31
C ALA A 314 8.88 -15.97 10.93
N THR A 315 8.82 -17.03 11.75
CA THR A 315 7.95 -18.18 11.48
C THR A 315 7.30 -18.70 12.76
N SER A 316 5.96 -18.63 12.80
CA SER A 316 5.12 -19.31 13.78
C SER A 316 4.32 -20.43 13.11
N SER A 317 4.27 -21.62 13.70
CA SER A 317 3.85 -22.84 12.95
C SER A 317 2.60 -23.57 13.47
N ALA A 318 2.19 -23.38 14.73
CA ALA A 318 1.03 -24.06 15.29
C ALA A 318 -0.24 -23.19 15.25
N THR A 319 -1.31 -23.77 14.71
CA THR A 319 -2.67 -23.26 14.89
C THR A 319 -3.18 -23.70 16.26
N GLN A 320 -3.26 -22.80 17.24
CA GLN A 320 -4.06 -23.09 18.43
C GLN A 320 -5.53 -23.10 18.02
N THR A 321 -6.21 -24.24 18.19
CA THR A 321 -7.68 -24.25 18.07
C THR A 321 -8.22 -23.49 19.27
N PRO A 322 -8.96 -22.38 19.10
CA PRO A 322 -9.50 -21.63 20.23
C PRO A 322 -10.49 -22.53 20.98
N THR A 323 -10.04 -23.21 22.04
CA THR A 323 -10.92 -24.02 22.87
C THR A 323 -11.72 -23.10 23.77
N LEU A 324 -12.85 -22.55 23.28
CA LEU A 324 -14.08 -22.08 23.97
C LEU A 324 -14.01 -21.34 25.32
N LEU A 325 -12.83 -21.01 25.82
CA LEU A 325 -12.53 -20.30 27.05
C LEU A 325 -11.87 -19.01 26.61
N GLY A 326 -12.69 -17.96 26.43
CA GLY A 326 -12.29 -16.67 25.84
C GLY A 326 -11.27 -15.89 26.66
N GLY A 327 -10.02 -16.37 26.69
CA GLY A 327 -8.85 -15.58 27.02
C GLY A 327 -8.18 -15.16 25.71
N GLU A 328 -7.92 -13.86 25.57
CA GLU A 328 -7.17 -13.24 24.46
C GLU A 328 -5.67 -13.63 24.44
N GLY A 329 -5.30 -14.76 25.03
CA GLY A 329 -3.92 -15.14 25.28
C GLY A 329 -3.39 -16.12 24.25
N SER A 330 -2.40 -15.67 23.48
CA SER A 330 -1.51 -16.48 22.63
C SER A 330 -2.08 -16.86 21.25
N SER A 331 -2.37 -15.84 20.45
CA SER A 331 -2.40 -15.99 18.99
C SER A 331 -0.96 -16.19 18.47
N ALA A 332 -0.82 -16.95 17.37
CA ALA A 332 0.46 -17.19 16.73
C ALA A 332 0.83 -15.97 15.87
N TYR A 333 1.92 -15.27 16.18
CA TYR A 333 2.36 -14.06 15.48
C TYR A 333 3.71 -14.31 14.80
N ALA A 334 3.91 -13.72 13.63
CA ALA A 334 5.20 -13.70 12.96
C ALA A 334 5.42 -12.29 12.41
N GLU A 335 6.39 -11.57 12.97
CA GLU A 335 6.53 -10.13 12.80
C GLU A 335 7.98 -9.77 12.45
N ASN A 336 8.15 -8.80 11.55
CA ASN A 336 9.47 -8.25 11.20
C ASN A 336 9.38 -6.73 11.11
N PHE A 337 10.17 -6.02 11.90
CA PHE A 337 10.17 -4.56 11.99
C PHE A 337 11.53 -3.98 11.63
N VAL A 338 11.52 -2.87 10.88
CA VAL A 338 12.66 -1.98 10.65
C VAL A 338 12.13 -0.56 10.76
N TYR A 339 12.42 0.15 11.84
CA TYR A 339 11.88 1.50 12.01
C TYR A 339 12.80 2.50 12.68
N LEU A 340 12.36 3.75 12.61
CA LEU A 340 12.98 4.94 13.17
C LEU A 340 11.90 5.70 13.93
N ALA A 341 12.07 5.88 15.24
CA ALA A 341 11.07 6.48 16.12
C ALA A 341 11.59 7.72 16.89
N ASP A 342 12.73 8.29 16.48
CA ASP A 342 13.28 9.51 17.11
C ASP A 342 14.11 10.35 16.11
N TYR A 343 14.86 11.35 16.60
CA TYR A 343 15.58 12.34 15.77
C TYR A 343 16.77 11.81 14.94
N GLY A 344 17.28 10.61 15.21
CA GLY A 344 18.54 10.13 14.62
C GLY A 344 18.38 9.49 13.23
N ASP A 345 19.20 9.86 12.25
CA ASP A 345 19.08 9.25 10.92
C ASP A 345 19.38 7.74 10.97
N PHE A 346 18.55 6.95 10.27
CA PHE A 346 18.75 5.52 10.09
C PHE A 346 19.11 5.22 8.62
N THR A 347 20.36 4.81 8.38
CA THR A 347 20.84 4.50 7.03
C THR A 347 21.14 3.01 6.82
N ILE A 348 20.53 2.42 5.79
CA ILE A 348 20.78 1.06 5.31
C ILE A 348 21.40 1.14 3.91
N GLY A 349 22.64 0.67 3.75
CA GLY A 349 23.38 0.75 2.49
C GLY A 349 22.87 -0.21 1.40
N GLY A 350 22.19 -1.29 1.80
CA GLY A 350 21.68 -2.35 0.93
C GLY A 350 20.14 -2.39 0.85
N SER A 351 19.62 -3.57 0.54
CA SER A 351 18.17 -3.85 0.50
C SER A 351 17.65 -4.37 1.83
N VAL A 352 16.34 -4.21 2.07
CA VAL A 352 15.61 -4.84 3.17
C VAL A 352 14.76 -5.99 2.60
N THR A 353 14.84 -7.17 3.21
CA THR A 353 14.04 -8.34 2.84
C THR A 353 13.42 -8.95 4.09
N GLN A 354 12.09 -8.97 4.17
CA GLN A 354 11.33 -9.47 5.31
C GLN A 354 10.42 -10.61 4.86
N THR A 355 10.30 -11.64 5.69
CA THR A 355 9.42 -12.78 5.46
C THR A 355 8.77 -13.20 6.76
N ALA A 356 7.45 -13.03 6.85
CA ALA A 356 6.61 -13.42 7.97
C ALA A 356 5.68 -14.56 7.57
N THR A 357 5.66 -15.63 8.35
CA THR A 357 4.77 -16.77 8.11
C THR A 357 4.15 -17.27 9.41
N SER A 358 2.83 -17.20 9.49
CA SER A 358 2.03 -17.60 10.65
C SER A 358 0.68 -18.17 10.22
N PRO A 359 0.10 -19.13 10.95
CA PRO A 359 -1.28 -19.54 10.73
C PRO A 359 -2.32 -18.50 11.17
N VAL A 360 -1.98 -17.51 12.02
CA VAL A 360 -2.94 -16.53 12.55
C VAL A 360 -2.64 -15.13 12.03
N PHE A 361 -1.45 -14.60 12.24
CA PHE A 361 -1.13 -13.26 11.78
C PHE A 361 0.35 -13.12 11.38
N SER A 362 0.59 -12.52 10.23
CA SER A 362 1.93 -12.30 9.67
C SER A 362 2.08 -10.85 9.25
N GLU A 363 3.15 -10.19 9.68
CA GLU A 363 3.35 -8.76 9.45
C GLU A 363 4.81 -8.45 9.11
N ASN A 364 5.00 -7.47 8.23
CA ASN A 364 6.31 -6.91 7.92
C ASN A 364 6.18 -5.39 7.80
N GLU A 365 7.04 -4.64 8.49
CA GLU A 365 7.00 -3.19 8.44
C GLU A 365 8.37 -2.57 8.20
N VAL A 366 8.37 -1.49 7.43
CA VAL A 366 9.49 -0.57 7.26
C VAL A 366 8.94 0.84 7.40
N TYR A 367 9.19 1.52 8.51
CA TYR A 367 8.56 2.82 8.73
C TYR A 367 9.46 3.86 9.40
N ASN A 368 9.04 5.12 9.29
CA ASN A 368 9.65 6.27 9.93
C ASN A 368 8.57 7.07 10.67
N GLU A 369 8.67 7.16 11.99
CA GLU A 369 7.64 7.73 12.87
C GLU A 369 8.05 9.08 13.49
N ASP A 370 9.23 9.63 13.16
CA ASP A 370 9.71 10.85 13.81
C ASP A 370 10.56 11.74 12.87
N TYR A 371 11.33 12.68 13.43
CA TYR A 371 12.06 13.72 12.69
C TYR A 371 13.27 13.24 11.88
N GLY A 372 13.83 12.05 12.15
CA GLY A 372 15.02 11.55 11.46
C GLY A 372 14.72 11.05 10.04
N ASP A 373 15.76 10.91 9.20
CA ASP A 373 15.60 10.33 7.85
C ASP A 373 15.89 8.83 7.85
N LEU A 374 14.94 8.01 7.39
CA LEU A 374 15.15 6.59 7.07
C LEU A 374 15.56 6.43 5.60
N THR A 375 16.83 6.10 5.35
CA THR A 375 17.36 5.91 3.99
C THR A 375 17.75 4.46 3.71
N ILE A 376 17.13 3.86 2.69
CA ILE A 376 17.43 2.52 2.17
C ILE A 376 18.08 2.63 0.78
N GLY A 377 19.33 2.18 0.68
CA GLY A 377 20.15 2.23 -0.53
C GLY A 377 19.71 1.28 -1.64
N GLY A 378 18.99 0.22 -1.28
CA GLY A 378 18.48 -0.82 -2.17
C GLY A 378 16.96 -0.84 -2.28
N ALA A 379 16.41 -2.04 -2.47
CA ALA A 379 14.98 -2.29 -2.57
C ALA A 379 14.40 -2.78 -1.23
N VAL A 380 13.09 -2.66 -1.05
CA VAL A 380 12.33 -3.29 0.03
C VAL A 380 11.52 -4.44 -0.56
N THR A 381 11.63 -5.64 0.02
CA THR A 381 10.84 -6.82 -0.37
C THR A 381 10.22 -7.45 0.86
N GLN A 382 8.89 -7.47 0.92
CA GLN A 382 8.12 -8.00 2.04
C GLN A 382 7.22 -9.14 1.56
N MET A 383 7.21 -10.22 2.33
CA MET A 383 6.32 -11.37 2.10
C MET A 383 5.66 -11.78 3.41
N ALA A 384 4.37 -11.47 3.53
CA ALA A 384 3.53 -11.93 4.63
C ALA A 384 2.62 -13.05 4.12
N SER A 385 2.60 -14.18 4.82
CA SER A 385 1.70 -15.27 4.44
C SER A 385 1.12 -16.02 5.61
N GLY A 386 -0.09 -16.53 5.45
CA GLY A 386 -0.67 -17.40 6.43
C GLY A 386 -1.75 -18.33 5.91
N SER A 387 -2.10 -19.30 6.74
CA SER A 387 -2.84 -20.49 6.31
C SER A 387 -4.06 -20.85 7.17
N GLY A 388 -4.25 -20.18 8.32
CA GLY A 388 -5.44 -20.36 9.16
C GLY A 388 -6.68 -19.70 8.56
N LEU A 389 -7.86 -20.10 9.04
CA LEU A 389 -9.13 -19.64 8.48
C LEU A 389 -9.43 -18.14 8.74
N THR A 390 -8.88 -17.58 9.82
CA THR A 390 -9.02 -16.18 10.25
C THR A 390 -7.67 -15.49 10.19
N ASN A 391 -6.92 -15.72 9.11
CA ASN A 391 -5.56 -15.25 8.99
C ASN A 391 -5.47 -13.90 8.28
N GLY A 392 -4.73 -12.97 8.89
CA GLY A 392 -4.26 -11.72 8.31
C GLY A 392 -2.82 -11.82 7.83
N ALA A 393 -2.52 -11.11 6.74
CA ALA A 393 -1.17 -10.95 6.20
C ALA A 393 -0.95 -9.50 5.78
N GLU A 394 -0.09 -8.78 6.50
CA GLU A 394 0.10 -7.35 6.36
C GLU A 394 1.54 -7.00 5.95
N ASN A 395 1.70 -6.01 5.07
CA ASN A 395 2.99 -5.46 4.68
C ASN A 395 2.89 -3.93 4.61
N TYR A 396 3.71 -3.23 5.38
CA TYR A 396 3.69 -1.78 5.50
C TYR A 396 5.03 -1.15 5.14
N VAL A 397 4.97 -0.06 4.38
CA VAL A 397 6.10 0.83 4.11
C VAL A 397 5.61 2.27 4.22
N TYR A 398 5.95 2.99 5.28
CA TYR A 398 5.35 4.31 5.50
C TYR A 398 6.22 5.32 6.24
N ASP A 399 5.81 6.58 6.17
CA ASP A 399 6.38 7.69 6.93
C ASP A 399 5.24 8.42 7.62
N ASP A 400 5.30 8.53 8.94
CA ASP A 400 4.21 9.00 9.80
C ASP A 400 4.48 10.33 10.52
N ASP A 401 5.62 10.99 10.26
CA ASP A 401 5.91 12.28 10.91
C ASP A 401 6.67 13.26 9.99
N VAL A 402 7.70 13.96 10.46
CA VAL A 402 8.37 15.05 9.70
C VAL A 402 9.53 14.56 8.84
N GLY A 403 10.10 13.41 9.17
CA GLY A 403 11.25 12.83 8.47
C GLY A 403 10.99 12.45 7.01
N ALA A 404 12.00 11.87 6.37
CA ALA A 404 11.86 11.35 5.02
C ALA A 404 12.26 9.88 4.93
N LEU A 405 11.29 9.03 4.58
CA LEU A 405 11.53 7.68 4.09
C LEU A 405 11.99 7.68 2.62
N THR A 406 13.26 7.41 2.40
CA THR A 406 13.85 7.30 1.06
C THR A 406 14.30 5.87 0.73
N ILE A 407 13.67 5.26 -0.29
CA ILE A 407 14.04 3.95 -0.84
C ILE A 407 14.57 4.14 -2.26
N LYS A 408 15.86 3.92 -2.48
CA LYS A 408 16.47 4.15 -3.82
C LYS A 408 16.08 3.09 -4.87
N GLY A 409 15.65 1.92 -4.42
CA GLY A 409 15.18 0.81 -5.25
C GLY A 409 13.65 0.77 -5.39
N SER A 410 13.13 -0.44 -5.60
CA SER A 410 11.68 -0.72 -5.67
C SER A 410 11.15 -1.17 -4.31
N VAL A 411 9.84 -1.05 -4.11
CA VAL A 411 9.09 -1.73 -3.05
C VAL A 411 8.32 -2.89 -3.68
N THR A 412 8.42 -4.09 -3.10
CA THR A 412 7.66 -5.27 -3.53
C THR A 412 7.01 -5.92 -2.32
N GLN A 413 5.68 -5.96 -2.29
CA GLN A 413 4.88 -6.51 -1.21
C GLN A 413 4.06 -7.69 -1.73
N THR A 414 4.10 -8.82 -1.04
CA THR A 414 3.31 -10.00 -1.36
C THR A 414 2.62 -10.51 -0.11
N GLY A 415 1.30 -10.36 -0.08
CA GLY A 415 0.43 -10.86 0.97
C GLY A 415 -0.38 -12.07 0.50
N VAL A 416 -0.42 -13.12 1.31
CA VAL A 416 -1.27 -14.31 1.07
C VAL A 416 -1.96 -14.71 2.36
N GLY A 417 -3.25 -14.45 2.47
CA GLY A 417 -4.08 -14.73 3.65
C GLY A 417 -5.42 -15.36 3.27
N ASN A 418 -6.19 -15.79 4.26
CA ASN A 418 -7.54 -16.33 4.03
C ASN A 418 -8.63 -15.33 4.41
N ASP A 419 -8.40 -14.46 5.39
CA ASP A 419 -9.38 -13.49 5.87
C ASP A 419 -9.13 -12.12 5.26
N TYR A 420 -8.01 -11.50 5.60
CA TYR A 420 -7.63 -10.21 5.05
C TYR A 420 -6.14 -10.16 4.66
N VAL A 421 -5.80 -9.30 3.71
CA VAL A 421 -4.45 -9.15 3.16
C VAL A 421 -4.21 -7.70 2.78
N ASP A 422 -3.22 -7.10 3.43
CA ASP A 422 -3.01 -5.67 3.40
C ASP A 422 -1.58 -5.39 2.89
N ASN A 423 -1.48 -4.59 1.84
CA ASN A 423 -0.22 -4.08 1.33
C ASN A 423 -0.32 -2.56 1.23
N TYR A 424 0.48 -1.87 2.03
CA TYR A 424 0.37 -0.44 2.24
C TYR A 424 1.71 0.23 1.95
N VAL A 425 1.67 1.27 1.13
CA VAL A 425 2.77 2.22 0.96
C VAL A 425 2.20 3.62 1.10
N TYR A 426 2.53 4.34 2.16
CA TYR A 426 1.90 5.65 2.39
C TYR A 426 2.79 6.67 3.07
N ALA A 427 2.46 7.94 2.88
CA ALA A 427 3.01 9.05 3.65
C ALA A 427 1.87 9.71 4.41
N SER A 428 2.06 9.93 5.70
CA SER A 428 1.16 10.70 6.55
C SER A 428 1.86 11.92 7.14
N ASP A 429 1.07 12.76 7.82
CA ASP A 429 1.50 14.01 8.45
C ASP A 429 2.39 14.94 7.59
N TYR A 430 3.68 15.08 7.86
CA TYR A 430 4.56 15.98 7.08
C TYR A 430 5.63 15.21 6.29
N GLY A 431 5.49 13.89 6.25
CA GLY A 431 6.51 12.92 5.89
C GLY A 431 6.75 12.86 4.41
N ASN A 432 8.00 12.69 3.98
CA ASN A 432 8.27 12.53 2.54
C ASN A 432 8.64 11.09 2.22
N VAL A 433 7.77 10.41 1.45
CA VAL A 433 8.09 9.09 0.90
C VAL A 433 8.63 9.23 -0.51
N SER A 434 9.86 8.75 -0.73
CA SER A 434 10.49 8.72 -2.05
C SER A 434 11.00 7.32 -2.42
N ILE A 435 10.41 6.74 -3.46
CA ILE A 435 10.75 5.41 -3.97
C ILE A 435 11.33 5.56 -5.38
N GLY A 436 12.60 5.21 -5.58
CA GLY A 436 13.29 5.37 -6.87
C GLY A 436 12.81 4.42 -7.97
N GLY A 437 12.21 3.29 -7.60
CA GLY A 437 11.82 2.19 -8.47
C GLY A 437 10.32 2.04 -8.70
N TRP A 438 9.87 0.79 -8.76
CA TRP A 438 8.45 0.42 -8.81
C TRP A 438 7.90 0.23 -7.41
N VAL A 439 6.60 0.45 -7.24
CA VAL A 439 5.80 -0.16 -6.16
C VAL A 439 5.02 -1.32 -6.77
N LEU A 440 5.29 -2.54 -6.31
CA LEU A 440 4.66 -3.77 -6.78
C LEU A 440 3.93 -4.46 -5.62
N GLN A 441 2.60 -4.48 -5.64
CA GLN A 441 1.77 -5.08 -4.60
C GLN A 441 1.03 -6.30 -5.16
N THR A 442 1.02 -7.40 -4.42
CA THR A 442 0.28 -8.62 -4.78
C THR A 442 -0.47 -9.15 -3.56
N ALA A 443 -1.79 -9.17 -3.63
CA ALA A 443 -2.67 -9.66 -2.57
C ALA A 443 -3.49 -10.87 -3.05
N ARG A 444 -3.62 -11.89 -2.19
CA ARG A 444 -4.45 -13.07 -2.46
C ARG A 444 -5.12 -13.59 -1.19
N GLY A 445 -6.46 -13.68 -1.19
CA GLY A 445 -7.26 -14.00 -0.01
C GLY A 445 -8.75 -13.67 -0.17
N GLN A 446 -9.46 -13.31 0.89
CA GLN A 446 -10.85 -12.85 0.81
C GLN A 446 -10.93 -11.32 0.78
N ASN A 447 -10.62 -10.64 1.87
CA ASN A 447 -10.60 -9.18 1.91
C ASN A 447 -9.20 -8.70 1.51
N LEU A 448 -9.07 -7.95 0.42
CA LEU A 448 -7.77 -7.57 -0.14
C LEU A 448 -7.64 -6.07 -0.20
N GLU A 449 -6.50 -5.57 0.25
CA GLU A 449 -6.21 -4.16 0.35
C GLU A 449 -4.81 -3.92 -0.23
N ASN A 450 -4.75 -3.20 -1.36
CA ASN A 450 -3.51 -2.66 -1.89
C ASN A 450 -3.65 -1.14 -1.95
N TYR A 451 -2.84 -0.48 -1.14
CA TYR A 451 -2.91 0.95 -0.90
C TYR A 451 -1.57 1.59 -1.25
N VAL A 452 -1.62 2.62 -2.11
CA VAL A 452 -0.53 3.57 -2.33
C VAL A 452 -1.09 4.96 -2.17
N TYR A 453 -0.84 5.61 -1.04
CA TYR A 453 -1.48 6.89 -0.75
C TYR A 453 -0.61 7.93 -0.05
N ASP A 454 -1.10 9.15 -0.04
CA ASP A 454 -0.55 10.28 0.69
C ASP A 454 -1.74 10.95 1.38
N ASP A 455 -1.75 11.01 2.71
CA ASP A 455 -2.74 11.74 3.50
C ASP A 455 -2.08 12.88 4.31
N GLY A 456 -0.80 13.17 4.03
CA GLY A 456 -0.01 14.13 4.78
C GLY A 456 -0.38 15.60 4.52
N SER A 457 -0.35 16.41 5.56
CA SER A 457 -0.50 17.88 5.59
C SER A 457 0.62 18.71 4.93
N GLY A 458 1.35 18.14 3.97
CA GLY A 458 2.43 18.82 3.23
C GLY A 458 3.52 17.88 2.70
N ALA A 459 3.42 16.60 3.03
CA ALA A 459 4.16 15.48 2.50
C ALA A 459 4.29 15.50 0.97
N THR A 460 5.42 15.07 0.42
CA THR A 460 5.52 14.73 -1.00
C THR A 460 5.72 13.24 -1.16
N PHE A 461 4.80 12.60 -1.89
CA PHE A 461 4.89 11.18 -2.21
C PHE A 461 5.40 11.00 -3.64
N SER A 462 6.48 10.25 -3.84
CA SER A 462 7.07 10.05 -5.16
C SER A 462 7.48 8.60 -5.47
N VAL A 463 7.09 8.12 -6.66
CA VAL A 463 7.50 6.81 -7.21
C VAL A 463 8.15 7.00 -8.57
N GLY A 464 9.43 6.68 -8.67
CA GLY A 464 10.29 6.99 -9.81
C GLY A 464 9.90 6.29 -11.11
N ILE A 465 9.37 5.06 -11.04
CA ILE A 465 8.96 4.31 -12.23
C ILE A 465 7.43 4.21 -12.36
N GLY A 466 6.74 3.55 -11.44
CA GLY A 466 5.29 3.34 -11.53
C GLY A 466 4.74 2.48 -10.41
N VAL A 467 3.42 2.34 -10.37
CA VAL A 467 2.69 1.51 -9.40
C VAL A 467 2.01 0.37 -10.13
N LYS A 468 2.14 -0.84 -9.60
CA LYS A 468 1.38 -2.00 -10.07
C LYS A 468 0.79 -2.78 -8.90
N GLN A 469 -0.53 -2.86 -8.87
CA GLN A 469 -1.30 -3.65 -7.91
C GLN A 469 -1.86 -4.89 -8.59
N THR A 470 -1.87 -6.02 -7.88
CA THR A 470 -2.45 -7.27 -8.36
C THR A 470 -3.22 -7.96 -7.26
N ALA A 471 -4.54 -7.95 -7.35
CA ALA A 471 -5.43 -8.61 -6.41
C ALA A 471 -6.03 -9.89 -7.03
N THR A 472 -6.03 -10.99 -6.27
CA THR A 472 -6.71 -12.24 -6.64
C THR A 472 -7.58 -12.71 -5.49
N ALA A 473 -8.85 -12.28 -5.51
CA ALA A 473 -9.79 -12.61 -4.46
C ALA A 473 -10.37 -14.02 -4.60
N THR A 474 -10.68 -14.61 -3.47
CA THR A 474 -11.33 -15.93 -3.32
C THR A 474 -12.70 -15.83 -2.64
N GLY A 475 -13.06 -14.61 -2.23
CA GLY A 475 -14.30 -14.14 -1.59
C GLY A 475 -14.11 -12.66 -1.19
N GLY A 476 -14.90 -12.14 -0.24
CA GLY A 476 -14.61 -10.86 0.44
C GLY A 476 -14.77 -9.58 -0.38
N ASP A 477 -14.22 -8.47 0.13
CA ASP A 477 -14.13 -7.17 -0.55
C ASP A 477 -12.72 -6.95 -1.12
N VAL A 478 -12.57 -6.18 -2.21
CA VAL A 478 -11.25 -5.85 -2.79
C VAL A 478 -11.13 -4.34 -2.95
N TYR A 479 -10.05 -3.79 -2.42
CA TYR A 479 -9.70 -2.37 -2.45
C TYR A 479 -8.30 -2.20 -3.05
N ASP A 480 -8.24 -1.75 -4.30
CA ASP A 480 -7.01 -1.40 -4.99
C ASP A 480 -7.00 0.13 -5.21
N TYR A 481 -6.28 0.84 -4.35
CA TYR A 481 -6.29 2.30 -4.31
C TYR A 481 -4.91 2.92 -4.57
N VAL A 482 -4.91 3.94 -5.42
CA VAL A 482 -3.80 4.89 -5.57
C VAL A 482 -4.34 6.30 -5.46
N TYR A 483 -4.17 6.95 -4.31
CA TYR A 483 -4.85 8.22 -4.06
C TYR A 483 -4.02 9.25 -3.31
N ASN A 484 -4.44 10.51 -3.40
CA ASN A 484 -3.84 11.60 -2.65
C ASN A 484 -4.92 12.37 -1.87
N ASP A 485 -4.95 12.18 -0.56
CA ASP A 485 -5.72 12.94 0.42
C ASP A 485 -4.85 13.94 1.22
N GLY A 486 -3.55 14.04 0.87
CA GLY A 486 -2.60 14.98 1.45
C GLY A 486 -2.59 16.36 0.78
N TYR A 487 -2.04 17.38 1.44
CA TYR A 487 -1.89 18.71 0.87
C TYR A 487 -0.73 18.82 -0.13
N GLY A 488 0.23 17.88 -0.09
CA GLY A 488 1.33 17.87 -1.05
C GLY A 488 1.09 16.96 -2.25
N ASP A 489 2.01 16.99 -3.19
CA ASP A 489 1.80 16.37 -4.51
C ASP A 489 2.27 14.91 -4.52
N MET A 490 1.40 14.01 -4.99
CA MET A 490 1.77 12.65 -5.37
C MET A 490 2.26 12.61 -6.83
N THR A 491 3.48 12.13 -7.04
CA THR A 491 4.09 11.98 -8.38
C THR A 491 4.48 10.55 -8.70
N ILE A 492 3.90 9.98 -9.76
CA ILE A 492 4.21 8.64 -10.27
C ILE A 492 4.90 8.72 -11.64
N GLY A 493 5.97 7.95 -11.81
CA GLY A 493 6.80 7.93 -13.00
C GLY A 493 6.12 7.47 -14.30
N GLY A 494 6.92 7.31 -15.36
CA GLY A 494 6.45 7.01 -16.72
C GLY A 494 5.92 5.58 -16.93
N GLY A 495 6.14 4.68 -15.96
CA GLY A 495 5.52 3.35 -15.90
C GLY A 495 4.01 3.40 -15.67
N GLY A 496 3.49 4.52 -15.15
CA GLY A 496 2.06 4.71 -14.93
C GLY A 496 1.54 4.05 -13.66
N ILE A 497 0.22 3.89 -13.61
CA ILE A 497 -0.50 3.17 -12.56
C ILE A 497 -1.19 2.00 -13.23
N THR A 498 -1.01 0.78 -12.72
CA THR A 498 -1.65 -0.42 -13.26
C THR A 498 -2.31 -1.20 -12.14
N ILE A 499 -3.63 -1.31 -12.17
CA ILE A 499 -4.41 -2.14 -11.27
C ILE A 499 -4.89 -3.37 -12.06
N VAL A 500 -4.55 -4.56 -11.56
CA VAL A 500 -4.98 -5.83 -12.16
C VAL A 500 -5.70 -6.64 -11.12
N GLU A 501 -6.99 -6.77 -11.30
CA GLU A 501 -7.87 -7.44 -10.36
C GLU A 501 -8.50 -8.66 -11.05
N SER A 502 -8.66 -9.74 -10.27
CA SER A 502 -9.46 -10.87 -10.70
C SER A 502 -10.15 -11.55 -9.53
N ASN A 503 -11.47 -11.61 -9.61
CA ASN A 503 -12.29 -12.34 -8.67
C ASN A 503 -13.19 -13.35 -9.40
N PRO A 504 -12.82 -14.64 -9.43
CA PRO A 504 -13.66 -15.70 -9.99
C PRO A 504 -14.82 -16.12 -9.06
N SER A 505 -14.94 -15.50 -7.89
CA SER A 505 -15.84 -15.91 -6.81
C SER A 505 -16.87 -14.81 -6.47
N ALA A 506 -17.72 -15.06 -5.48
CA ALA A 506 -18.76 -14.13 -5.05
C ALA A 506 -18.23 -13.06 -4.05
N ALA A 507 -17.21 -12.29 -4.44
CA ALA A 507 -16.81 -11.08 -3.70
C ALA A 507 -17.97 -10.08 -3.63
N LYS A 508 -18.00 -9.27 -2.57
CA LYS A 508 -19.13 -8.36 -2.28
C LYS A 508 -19.00 -7.03 -3.01
N ASN A 509 -17.88 -6.34 -2.84
CA ASN A 509 -17.60 -5.09 -3.52
C ASN A 509 -16.15 -5.08 -3.98
N ILE A 510 -15.90 -4.53 -5.16
CA ILE A 510 -14.57 -4.44 -5.76
C ILE A 510 -14.37 -2.98 -6.18
N TYR A 511 -13.36 -2.33 -5.61
CA TYR A 511 -13.04 -0.94 -5.86
C TYR A 511 -11.62 -0.82 -6.41
N ASN A 512 -11.51 -0.32 -7.64
CA ASN A 512 -10.25 -0.02 -8.30
C ASN A 512 -10.22 1.48 -8.57
N GLU A 513 -9.53 2.25 -7.73
CA GLU A 513 -9.67 3.70 -7.75
C GLU A 513 -8.33 4.41 -7.82
N VAL A 514 -8.28 5.44 -8.67
CA VAL A 514 -7.17 6.40 -8.73
C VAL A 514 -7.75 7.80 -8.54
N TYR A 515 -7.52 8.39 -7.37
CA TYR A 515 -8.22 9.62 -7.02
C TYR A 515 -7.43 10.63 -6.21
N THR A 516 -8.02 11.80 -6.00
CA THR A 516 -7.53 12.80 -5.04
C THR A 516 -8.70 13.51 -4.37
N GLU A 517 -8.65 13.57 -3.05
CA GLU A 517 -9.71 14.14 -2.17
C GLU A 517 -9.32 15.48 -1.54
N SER A 518 -8.05 15.84 -1.65
CA SER A 518 -7.44 16.98 -0.97
C SER A 518 -6.85 17.98 -1.95
N ASN A 519 -6.08 18.98 -1.47
CA ASN A 519 -5.45 20.00 -2.32
C ASN A 519 -4.25 19.49 -3.13
N GLY A 520 -3.67 18.35 -2.76
CA GLY A 520 -2.49 17.77 -3.38
C GLY A 520 -2.78 17.20 -4.76
N ALA A 521 -1.96 17.48 -5.78
CA ALA A 521 -2.18 16.91 -7.10
C ALA A 521 -1.70 15.44 -7.16
N LEU A 522 -2.36 14.61 -7.96
CA LEU A 522 -1.86 13.29 -8.35
C LEU A 522 -1.45 13.35 -9.83
N THR A 523 -0.14 13.25 -10.09
CA THR A 523 0.41 13.33 -11.44
C THR A 523 1.13 12.05 -11.80
N THR A 524 0.75 11.45 -12.94
CA THR A 524 1.55 10.44 -13.61
C THR A 524 1.90 10.85 -15.03
N THR A 525 3.13 10.56 -15.46
CA THR A 525 3.53 10.73 -16.87
C THR A 525 3.20 9.50 -17.71
N GLY A 526 2.78 8.39 -17.09
CA GLY A 526 2.39 7.16 -17.73
C GLY A 526 0.87 7.04 -17.96
N LEU A 527 0.46 5.84 -18.36
CA LEU A 527 -0.94 5.45 -18.52
C LEU A 527 -1.52 5.05 -17.15
N ILE A 528 -2.76 5.44 -16.86
CA ILE A 528 -3.56 4.78 -15.80
C ILE A 528 -4.28 3.61 -16.47
N GLN A 529 -4.02 2.39 -16.00
CA GLN A 529 -4.60 1.17 -16.52
C GLN A 529 -5.32 0.40 -15.41
N ILE A 530 -6.59 0.12 -15.59
CA ILE A 530 -7.39 -0.73 -14.70
C ILE A 530 -7.88 -1.93 -15.50
N SER A 531 -7.63 -3.14 -14.99
CA SER A 531 -8.03 -4.40 -15.61
C SER A 531 -8.76 -5.26 -14.59
N ALA A 532 -10.09 -5.24 -14.62
CA ALA A 532 -10.95 -5.98 -13.69
C ALA A 532 -11.64 -7.15 -14.40
N ASN A 533 -11.56 -8.37 -13.85
CA ASN A 533 -12.16 -9.57 -14.46
C ASN A 533 -12.96 -10.39 -13.45
N ASN A 534 -14.24 -10.05 -13.33
CA ASN A 534 -15.10 -10.44 -12.21
C ASN A 534 -16.35 -11.16 -12.65
N SER A 535 -16.41 -12.44 -12.31
CA SER A 535 -17.52 -13.31 -12.67
C SER A 535 -18.24 -13.78 -11.41
N SER A 536 -18.93 -12.87 -10.74
CA SER A 536 -19.72 -13.20 -9.55
C SER A 536 -21.19 -13.47 -9.90
N ALA A 537 -21.79 -14.44 -9.20
CA ALA A 537 -23.22 -14.72 -9.25
C ALA A 537 -23.90 -13.97 -8.08
N GLY A 538 -24.04 -12.66 -8.17
CA GLY A 538 -24.63 -11.83 -7.11
C GLY A 538 -25.02 -10.42 -7.57
N SER A 539 -25.60 -9.64 -6.67
CA SER A 539 -25.93 -8.21 -6.88
C SER A 539 -24.73 -7.28 -6.69
N TYR A 540 -23.53 -7.81 -6.89
CA TYR A 540 -22.28 -7.14 -6.61
C TYR A 540 -21.89 -6.24 -7.77
N TYR A 541 -21.00 -5.30 -7.48
CA TYR A 541 -20.51 -4.35 -8.46
C TYR A 541 -19.00 -4.18 -8.36
N THR A 542 -18.38 -3.92 -9.51
CA THR A 542 -17.01 -3.45 -9.63
C THR A 542 -17.03 -1.99 -9.99
N GLU A 543 -16.32 -1.17 -9.23
CA GLU A 543 -16.05 0.23 -9.53
C GLU A 543 -14.62 0.38 -10.04
N ASN A 544 -14.48 1.01 -11.21
CA ASN A 544 -13.21 1.33 -11.85
C ASN A 544 -13.16 2.84 -12.07
N TYR A 545 -12.63 3.58 -11.10
CA TYR A 545 -12.73 5.04 -11.10
C TYR A 545 -11.38 5.74 -11.24
N VAL A 546 -11.40 6.83 -12.01
CA VAL A 546 -10.33 7.83 -12.05
C VAL A 546 -10.95 9.20 -11.84
N TYR A 547 -10.79 9.79 -10.66
CA TYR A 547 -11.56 10.97 -10.29
C TYR A 547 -10.90 11.92 -9.30
N THR A 548 -11.44 13.12 -9.21
CA THR A 548 -11.13 14.05 -8.11
C THR A 548 -12.42 14.22 -7.31
N ASP A 549 -12.36 14.34 -5.98
CA ASP A 549 -13.55 14.56 -5.12
C ASP A 549 -13.34 15.70 -4.10
N GLY A 550 -14.36 16.57 -3.89
CA GLY A 550 -14.49 17.56 -2.80
C GLY A 550 -14.62 19.07 -3.20
N ASN A 551 -14.47 20.01 -2.23
CA ASN A 551 -13.94 21.39 -2.51
C ASN A 551 -13.06 21.97 -1.35
N PRO A 552 -11.78 22.43 -1.51
CA PRO A 552 -10.89 22.59 -2.70
C PRO A 552 -9.86 21.46 -2.96
N HIS A 553 -9.50 21.25 -4.25
CA HIS A 553 -8.81 20.03 -4.71
C HIS A 553 -7.56 20.21 -5.56
N GLY A 554 -6.69 19.21 -5.46
CA GLY A 554 -5.59 18.92 -6.36
C GLY A 554 -6.07 18.26 -7.64
N ALA A 555 -5.26 18.41 -8.68
CA ALA A 555 -5.62 17.94 -10.02
C ALA A 555 -5.09 16.53 -10.28
N ILE A 556 -5.80 15.75 -11.10
CA ILE A 556 -5.24 14.55 -11.72
C ILE A 556 -4.66 14.89 -13.08
N SER A 557 -3.46 14.38 -13.36
CA SER A 557 -2.85 14.46 -14.70
C SER A 557 -2.23 13.12 -15.09
N ALA A 558 -2.62 12.58 -16.25
CA ALA A 558 -2.13 11.30 -16.78
C ALA A 558 -1.90 11.36 -18.31
N ALA A 559 -1.08 10.45 -18.87
CA ALA A 559 -0.90 10.38 -20.33
C ALA A 559 -2.15 9.84 -21.06
N GLY A 560 -2.93 9.00 -20.37
CA GLY A 560 -4.15 8.35 -20.83
C GLY A 560 -4.83 7.58 -19.70
N VAL A 561 -6.04 7.09 -19.97
CA VAL A 561 -6.74 6.12 -19.12
C VAL A 561 -7.17 4.92 -19.98
N LEU A 562 -6.91 3.71 -19.50
CA LEU A 562 -7.38 2.46 -20.10
C LEU A 562 -8.10 1.63 -19.03
N ILE A 563 -9.41 1.48 -19.16
CA ILE A 563 -10.20 0.57 -18.33
C ILE A 563 -10.57 -0.64 -19.19
N THR A 564 -10.27 -1.84 -18.71
CA THR A 564 -10.71 -3.10 -19.33
C THR A 564 -11.46 -3.88 -18.25
N SER A 565 -12.76 -4.04 -18.43
CA SER A 565 -13.62 -4.71 -17.47
C SER A 565 -14.28 -5.92 -18.13
N SER A 566 -14.31 -7.06 -17.46
CA SER A 566 -15.03 -8.24 -17.96
C SER A 566 -15.79 -8.95 -16.86
N GLY A 567 -17.02 -9.40 -17.10
CA GLY A 567 -17.77 -10.00 -16.01
C GLY A 567 -19.25 -10.28 -16.23
N SER A 568 -19.87 -10.92 -15.25
CA SER A 568 -21.33 -11.12 -15.19
C SER A 568 -22.04 -10.14 -14.25
N GLU A 569 -21.29 -9.36 -13.50
CA GLU A 569 -21.77 -8.43 -12.48
C GLU A 569 -21.90 -7.00 -13.00
N THR A 570 -22.39 -6.08 -12.16
CA THR A 570 -22.48 -4.67 -12.53
C THR A 570 -21.07 -4.05 -12.55
N GLN A 571 -20.73 -3.32 -13.59
CA GLN A 571 -19.43 -2.68 -13.77
C GLN A 571 -19.65 -1.19 -13.96
N TYR A 572 -19.13 -0.38 -13.05
CA TYR A 572 -19.13 1.07 -13.15
C TYR A 572 -17.73 1.52 -13.54
N ASN A 573 -17.58 2.03 -14.75
CA ASN A 573 -16.34 2.56 -15.27
C ASN A 573 -16.47 4.08 -15.36
N SER A 574 -15.73 4.82 -14.53
CA SER A 574 -15.88 6.27 -14.46
C SER A 574 -14.56 7.01 -14.62
N VAL A 575 -14.57 8.07 -15.42
CA VAL A 575 -13.51 9.08 -15.44
C VAL A 575 -14.15 10.44 -15.27
N HIS A 576 -14.08 11.02 -14.09
CA HIS A 576 -14.80 12.26 -13.80
C HIS A 576 -14.01 13.28 -13.00
N ALA A 577 -14.46 14.53 -13.04
CA ALA A 577 -13.91 15.60 -12.23
C ALA A 577 -14.99 16.16 -11.31
N ASP A 578 -14.80 15.99 -10.00
CA ASP A 578 -15.55 16.66 -8.95
C ASP A 578 -14.60 17.64 -8.22
N GLY A 579 -14.88 18.93 -8.30
CA GLY A 579 -14.14 20.03 -7.69
C GLY A 579 -12.87 20.46 -8.43
N ALA A 580 -12.04 19.50 -8.84
CA ALA A 580 -10.73 19.74 -9.42
C ALA A 580 -10.67 19.59 -10.95
N ALA A 581 -9.46 19.75 -11.49
CA ALA A 581 -9.20 19.46 -12.88
C ALA A 581 -8.67 18.03 -13.05
N VAL A 582 -9.24 17.30 -14.00
CA VAL A 582 -8.67 16.06 -14.53
C VAL A 582 -8.15 16.32 -15.94
N LYS A 583 -6.87 16.02 -16.17
CA LYS A 583 -6.17 16.24 -17.44
C LYS A 583 -5.65 14.92 -18.00
N ILE A 584 -6.27 14.47 -19.08
CA ILE A 584 -5.87 13.25 -19.80
C ILE A 584 -5.12 13.62 -21.08
N GLY A 585 -3.94 13.04 -21.24
CA GLY A 585 -3.01 13.29 -22.33
C GLY A 585 -3.47 12.76 -23.70
N GLY A 586 -2.52 12.69 -24.63
CA GLY A 586 -2.78 12.37 -26.04
C GLY A 586 -3.21 10.92 -26.30
N LEU A 587 -3.02 10.01 -25.34
CA LEU A 587 -3.52 8.63 -25.44
C LEU A 587 -5.04 8.56 -25.27
N GLY A 588 -5.64 9.57 -24.63
CA GLY A 588 -7.09 9.67 -24.45
C GLY A 588 -7.64 8.73 -23.38
N ILE A 589 -8.93 8.43 -23.46
CA ILE A 589 -9.64 7.50 -22.58
C ILE A 589 -10.10 6.33 -23.44
N THR A 590 -9.78 5.11 -23.01
CA THR A 590 -10.29 3.87 -23.62
C THR A 590 -10.96 3.02 -22.55
N ILE A 591 -12.22 2.65 -22.78
CA ILE A 591 -12.97 1.71 -21.94
C ILE A 591 -13.35 0.52 -22.81
N ASN A 592 -12.98 -0.68 -22.38
CA ASN A 592 -13.32 -1.93 -23.05
C ASN A 592 -14.05 -2.84 -22.07
N GLY A 593 -15.38 -2.78 -22.06
CA GLY A 593 -16.20 -3.70 -21.29
C GLY A 593 -16.54 -4.98 -22.05
N SER A 594 -16.62 -6.08 -21.33
CA SER A 594 -17.20 -7.32 -21.85
C SER A 594 -17.96 -8.18 -20.85
N GLY A 595 -18.86 -9.03 -21.34
CA GLY A 595 -19.56 -10.01 -20.51
C GLY A 595 -21.08 -9.82 -20.47
N THR A 596 -21.71 -10.30 -19.40
CA THR A 596 -23.19 -10.44 -19.33
C THR A 596 -23.86 -9.51 -18.34
N GLY A 597 -23.08 -8.76 -17.56
CA GLY A 597 -23.57 -7.89 -16.49
C GLY A 597 -24.11 -6.55 -16.97
N TYR A 598 -24.36 -5.61 -16.06
CA TYR A 598 -24.68 -4.23 -16.41
C TYR A 598 -23.39 -3.43 -16.49
N HIS A 599 -23.15 -2.70 -17.57
CA HIS A 599 -21.96 -1.90 -17.78
C HIS A 599 -22.39 -0.44 -17.83
N ASP A 600 -21.86 0.38 -16.93
CA ASP A 600 -22.08 1.82 -16.89
C ASP A 600 -20.76 2.54 -17.16
N ASP A 601 -20.66 3.18 -18.30
CA ASP A 601 -19.47 3.90 -18.70
C ASP A 601 -19.74 5.41 -18.63
N GLU A 602 -19.19 6.07 -17.61
CA GLU A 602 -19.43 7.48 -17.36
C GLU A 602 -18.17 8.32 -17.50
N ILE A 603 -18.25 9.43 -18.25
CA ILE A 603 -17.15 10.38 -18.39
C ILE A 603 -17.70 11.78 -18.21
N TYR A 604 -17.40 12.43 -17.08
CA TYR A 604 -18.13 13.63 -16.73
C TYR A 604 -17.42 14.66 -15.84
N THR A 605 -18.10 15.78 -15.62
CA THR A 605 -17.85 16.72 -14.53
C THR A 605 -19.18 17.00 -13.85
N ASP A 606 -19.28 17.05 -12.51
CA ASP A 606 -20.60 17.24 -11.85
C ASP A 606 -20.69 18.47 -10.94
N THR A 607 -19.62 18.83 -10.26
CA THR A 607 -19.63 19.97 -9.34
C THR A 607 -19.09 21.25 -9.95
N LYS A 608 -19.20 22.35 -9.21
CA LYS A 608 -18.91 23.71 -9.69
C LYS A 608 -17.41 23.90 -9.98
N ASN A 609 -17.11 24.48 -11.14
CA ASN A 609 -15.76 24.77 -11.65
C ASN A 609 -14.91 23.54 -12.01
N SER A 610 -15.49 22.35 -12.02
CA SER A 610 -14.80 21.11 -12.39
C SER A 610 -14.40 21.11 -13.86
N ARG A 611 -13.23 20.56 -14.18
CA ARG A 611 -12.70 20.58 -15.55
C ARG A 611 -12.10 19.25 -15.94
N LEU A 612 -12.71 18.57 -16.90
CA LEU A 612 -12.14 17.38 -17.52
C LEU A 612 -11.67 17.73 -18.94
N THR A 613 -10.36 17.60 -19.18
CA THR A 613 -9.75 17.83 -20.50
C THR A 613 -9.11 16.55 -21.00
N VAL A 614 -9.53 16.09 -22.18
CA VAL A 614 -8.98 14.93 -22.88
C VAL A 614 -8.28 15.41 -24.15
N ALA A 615 -6.95 15.34 -24.20
CA ALA A 615 -6.18 15.75 -25.36
C ALA A 615 -6.24 14.72 -26.51
N GLY A 616 -6.47 13.44 -26.18
CA GLY A 616 -6.73 12.36 -27.13
C GLY A 616 -8.20 12.17 -27.50
N SER A 617 -8.54 10.95 -27.93
CA SER A 617 -9.92 10.51 -28.20
C SER A 617 -10.53 9.79 -27.00
N ILE A 618 -11.85 9.67 -26.98
CA ILE A 618 -12.59 8.75 -26.10
C ILE A 618 -13.04 7.57 -26.95
N ILE A 619 -12.72 6.35 -26.51
CA ILE A 619 -13.09 5.10 -27.18
C ILE A 619 -13.75 4.20 -26.14
N VAL A 620 -15.03 3.89 -26.33
CA VAL A 620 -15.78 2.95 -25.51
C VAL A 620 -16.20 1.78 -26.40
N THR A 621 -15.74 0.57 -26.08
CA THR A 621 -16.05 -0.64 -26.84
C THR A 621 -16.63 -1.70 -25.92
N GLU A 622 -17.92 -1.97 -26.10
CA GLU A 622 -18.65 -2.93 -25.30
C GLU A 622 -18.91 -4.21 -26.09
N THR A 623 -18.53 -5.35 -25.52
CA THR A 623 -18.66 -6.67 -26.16
C THR A 623 -19.34 -7.68 -25.23
N GLY A 624 -20.57 -8.08 -25.50
CA GLY A 624 -21.24 -8.96 -24.54
C GLY A 624 -22.71 -9.24 -24.79
N SER A 625 -23.40 -9.47 -23.69
CA SER A 625 -24.85 -9.73 -23.65
C SER A 625 -25.55 -8.83 -22.62
N GLY A 626 -24.77 -8.04 -21.87
CA GLY A 626 -25.20 -7.15 -20.80
C GLY A 626 -25.94 -5.88 -21.25
N HIS A 627 -26.54 -5.14 -20.32
CA HIS A 627 -27.02 -3.78 -20.60
C HIS A 627 -25.82 -2.82 -20.55
N ASN A 628 -25.70 -1.92 -21.52
CA ASN A 628 -24.57 -0.99 -21.56
C ASN A 628 -25.06 0.47 -21.62
N GLY A 629 -24.77 1.22 -20.56
CA GLY A 629 -24.89 2.67 -20.45
C GLY A 629 -23.59 3.34 -20.87
N PHE A 630 -23.69 4.43 -21.63
CA PHE A 630 -22.56 5.33 -21.90
C PHE A 630 -23.04 6.77 -21.73
N VAL A 631 -22.51 7.45 -20.72
CA VAL A 631 -22.87 8.81 -20.38
C VAL A 631 -21.65 9.71 -20.51
N LEU A 632 -21.77 10.79 -21.29
CA LEU A 632 -20.72 11.78 -21.49
C LEU A 632 -21.27 13.17 -21.21
N TYR A 633 -20.91 13.78 -20.08
CA TYR A 633 -21.57 15.03 -19.71
C TYR A 633 -20.74 16.06 -18.94
N ALA A 634 -21.18 17.32 -18.99
CA ALA A 634 -20.67 18.38 -18.15
C ALA A 634 -21.83 18.98 -17.34
N ASN A 635 -21.94 18.57 -16.09
CA ASN A 635 -22.87 19.09 -15.10
C ASN A 635 -22.10 19.95 -14.07
N GLY A 636 -22.80 20.88 -13.42
CA GLY A 636 -22.20 21.83 -12.48
C GLY A 636 -21.84 23.20 -13.07
N ASN A 637 -22.00 24.24 -12.26
CA ASN A 637 -21.82 25.64 -12.69
C ASN A 637 -20.36 25.92 -13.10
N ASN A 638 -20.14 26.51 -14.28
CA ASN A 638 -18.82 26.73 -14.89
C ASN A 638 -17.96 25.46 -15.03
N SER A 639 -18.59 24.32 -15.28
CA SER A 639 -17.88 23.04 -15.45
C SER A 639 -17.70 22.70 -16.93
N PHE A 640 -16.56 22.16 -17.28
CA PHE A 640 -16.18 21.99 -18.69
C PHE A 640 -15.64 20.60 -18.95
N LEU A 641 -16.22 19.94 -19.96
CA LEU A 641 -15.68 18.72 -20.54
C LEU A 641 -15.22 19.02 -21.98
N THR A 642 -13.92 18.91 -22.22
CA THR A 642 -13.34 19.15 -23.55
C THR A 642 -12.60 17.93 -24.05
N VAL A 643 -13.03 17.39 -25.19
CA VAL A 643 -12.37 16.30 -25.92
C VAL A 643 -11.74 16.88 -27.17
N ALA A 644 -10.41 16.84 -27.27
CA ALA A 644 -9.70 17.36 -28.44
C ALA A 644 -9.71 16.38 -29.63
N GLY A 645 -9.75 15.08 -29.36
CA GLY A 645 -9.95 14.03 -30.36
C GLY A 645 -11.43 13.76 -30.66
N SER A 646 -11.71 12.53 -31.09
CA SER A 646 -13.06 12.05 -31.39
C SER A 646 -13.64 11.27 -30.22
N VAL A 647 -14.96 11.11 -30.20
CA VAL A 647 -15.67 10.17 -29.33
C VAL A 647 -16.18 9.01 -30.18
N PHE A 648 -15.86 7.79 -29.79
CA PHE A 648 -16.30 6.56 -30.44
C PHE A 648 -16.91 5.64 -29.41
N TYR A 649 -18.21 5.37 -29.54
CA TYR A 649 -18.91 4.34 -28.78
C TYR A 649 -19.29 3.20 -29.73
N ASN A 650 -18.93 1.98 -29.37
CA ASN A 650 -19.26 0.80 -30.15
C ASN A 650 -19.76 -0.35 -29.31
N ASN A 651 -21.05 -0.62 -29.46
CA ASN A 651 -21.76 -1.70 -28.82
C ASN A 651 -22.31 -2.72 -29.85
N ASN A 652 -21.86 -2.66 -31.12
CA ASN A 652 -22.42 -3.47 -32.20
C ASN A 652 -22.12 -4.98 -32.11
N LEU A 653 -21.28 -5.38 -31.15
CA LEU A 653 -21.00 -6.78 -30.84
C LEU A 653 -21.86 -7.28 -29.68
N ASN A 654 -22.61 -6.41 -29.00
CA ASN A 654 -23.57 -6.85 -28.01
C ASN A 654 -24.78 -7.51 -28.68
N THR A 655 -25.05 -8.74 -28.25
CA THR A 655 -26.00 -9.65 -28.90
C THR A 655 -27.38 -9.67 -28.25
N THR A 656 -27.55 -9.19 -27.03
CA THR A 656 -28.83 -9.26 -26.30
C THR A 656 -29.18 -8.02 -25.49
N GLY A 657 -28.23 -7.12 -25.26
CA GLY A 657 -28.44 -5.86 -24.56
C GLY A 657 -28.89 -4.71 -25.46
N ARG A 658 -29.35 -3.63 -24.82
CA ARG A 658 -29.57 -2.32 -25.44
C ARG A 658 -28.36 -1.41 -25.24
N SER A 659 -28.25 -0.40 -26.09
CA SER A 659 -27.39 0.77 -25.84
C SER A 659 -28.23 1.87 -25.21
N HIS A 660 -27.75 2.43 -24.11
CA HIS A 660 -28.27 3.68 -23.54
C HIS A 660 -27.14 4.70 -23.62
N VAL A 661 -27.26 5.70 -24.49
CA VAL A 661 -26.23 6.71 -24.70
C VAL A 661 -26.78 8.10 -24.38
N GLU A 662 -26.14 8.80 -23.46
CA GLU A 662 -26.48 10.18 -23.11
C GLU A 662 -25.27 11.09 -23.25
N ILE A 663 -25.42 12.18 -23.99
CA ILE A 663 -24.34 13.13 -24.27
C ILE A 663 -24.86 14.54 -24.06
N TYR A 664 -24.63 15.16 -22.90
CA TYR A 664 -25.23 16.47 -22.61
C TYR A 664 -24.31 17.43 -21.85
N GLY A 665 -24.65 18.72 -21.87
CA GLY A 665 -24.04 19.72 -21.01
C GLY A 665 -25.16 20.45 -20.29
N ALA A 666 -25.11 20.51 -18.96
CA ALA A 666 -26.22 21.04 -18.18
C ALA A 666 -26.41 22.54 -18.47
N THR A 667 -27.56 22.89 -19.04
CA THR A 667 -27.98 24.29 -19.24
C THR A 667 -28.97 24.77 -18.18
N LYS A 668 -29.11 23.99 -17.08
CA LYS A 668 -30.05 24.28 -15.99
C LYS A 668 -29.87 25.72 -15.50
N VAL A 669 -30.97 26.41 -15.17
CA VAL A 669 -30.99 27.83 -14.76
C VAL A 669 -30.04 28.14 -13.60
N ASP A 670 -29.73 27.14 -12.78
CA ASP A 670 -28.82 27.26 -11.63
C ASP A 670 -27.32 27.05 -12.00
N TYR A 671 -27.04 26.50 -13.19
CA TYR A 671 -25.71 26.19 -13.71
C TYR A 671 -25.39 27.04 -14.93
N THR A 672 -24.84 28.23 -14.71
CA THR A 672 -24.35 29.06 -15.81
C THR A 672 -23.04 28.47 -16.39
N ASN A 673 -22.98 28.31 -17.72
CA ASN A 673 -21.76 27.98 -18.49
C ASN A 673 -21.20 26.55 -18.40
N SER A 674 -22.00 25.53 -18.17
CA SER A 674 -21.54 24.14 -18.34
C SER A 674 -21.52 23.76 -19.81
N VAL A 675 -20.37 23.33 -20.34
CA VAL A 675 -20.23 23.05 -21.78
C VAL A 675 -19.45 21.77 -22.02
N LEU A 676 -20.07 20.87 -22.78
CA LEU A 676 -19.40 19.74 -23.41
C LEU A 676 -18.96 20.11 -24.83
N THR A 677 -17.65 20.02 -25.10
CA THR A 677 -17.08 20.26 -26.44
C THR A 677 -16.30 19.05 -26.94
N VAL A 678 -16.71 18.50 -28.07
CA VAL A 678 -15.93 17.50 -28.84
C VAL A 678 -15.37 18.15 -30.09
N LYS A 679 -14.05 18.27 -30.18
CA LYS A 679 -13.39 18.90 -31.34
C LYS A 679 -13.30 17.98 -32.56
N GLY A 680 -13.20 16.67 -32.34
CA GLY A 680 -13.24 15.64 -33.38
C GLY A 680 -14.67 15.19 -33.69
N SER A 681 -14.78 13.98 -34.23
CA SER A 681 -16.05 13.35 -34.62
C SER A 681 -16.77 12.72 -33.43
N LEU A 682 -18.08 12.53 -33.54
CA LEU A 682 -18.87 11.69 -32.66
C LEU A 682 -19.39 10.48 -33.46
N ASN A 683 -19.02 9.26 -33.08
CA ASN A 683 -19.47 8.04 -33.76
C ASN A 683 -20.08 7.08 -32.74
N LEU A 684 -21.37 6.79 -32.90
CA LEU A 684 -22.15 5.91 -32.03
C LEU A 684 -22.62 4.71 -32.85
N ASN A 685 -22.12 3.51 -32.54
CA ASN A 685 -22.58 2.26 -33.13
C ASN A 685 -23.32 1.45 -32.08
N LEU A 686 -24.65 1.37 -32.22
CA LEU A 686 -25.54 0.81 -31.21
C LEU A 686 -25.59 -0.73 -31.28
N ALA A 687 -26.13 -1.35 -30.21
CA ALA A 687 -26.28 -2.79 -30.07
C ALA A 687 -27.16 -3.40 -31.16
N LYS A 688 -26.87 -4.64 -31.56
CA LYS A 688 -27.48 -5.32 -32.73
C LYS A 688 -28.91 -5.80 -32.56
N THR A 689 -29.32 -6.05 -31.31
CA THR A 689 -30.56 -6.76 -31.01
C THR A 689 -31.22 -6.11 -29.80
N ALA A 690 -31.92 -5.01 -30.03
CA ALA A 690 -32.82 -4.45 -29.02
C ALA A 690 -34.11 -5.31 -28.98
N GLY A 691 -34.47 -5.89 -27.83
CA GLY A 691 -35.86 -6.31 -27.60
C GLY A 691 -36.20 -7.80 -27.49
N VAL A 692 -35.51 -8.58 -26.63
CA VAL A 692 -36.09 -9.86 -26.15
C VAL A 692 -36.28 -9.96 -24.64
N ALA A 693 -35.53 -9.19 -23.85
CA ALA A 693 -35.74 -9.05 -22.41
C ALA A 693 -35.84 -7.55 -22.10
N SER A 694 -36.90 -7.14 -21.41
CA SER A 694 -36.92 -5.83 -20.76
C SER A 694 -35.88 -5.83 -19.64
N ASP A 695 -35.16 -4.74 -19.48
CA ASP A 695 -34.41 -4.53 -18.24
C ASP A 695 -35.38 -4.31 -17.06
N ASN A 696 -34.80 -4.05 -15.88
CA ASN A 696 -35.57 -3.75 -14.67
C ASN A 696 -36.41 -2.46 -14.78
N GLU A 697 -36.10 -1.59 -15.74
CA GLU A 697 -36.82 -0.33 -15.99
C GLU A 697 -37.91 -0.46 -17.07
N GLY A 698 -37.97 -1.60 -17.77
CA GLY A 698 -38.97 -1.86 -18.80
C GLY A 698 -38.58 -1.39 -20.20
N PHE A 699 -37.36 -0.90 -20.40
CA PHE A 699 -36.91 -0.40 -21.70
C PHE A 699 -36.43 -1.54 -22.60
N VAL A 700 -36.79 -1.44 -23.88
CA VAL A 700 -36.46 -2.46 -24.91
C VAL A 700 -35.82 -1.87 -26.16
N GLN A 701 -35.65 -0.54 -26.23
CA GLN A 701 -35.03 0.16 -27.36
C GLN A 701 -33.56 0.53 -27.09
N ASN A 702 -32.78 0.71 -28.15
CA ASN A 702 -31.58 1.53 -28.05
C ASN A 702 -32.00 2.99 -27.89
N TYR A 703 -31.39 3.69 -26.94
CA TYR A 703 -31.67 5.08 -26.64
C TYR A 703 -30.40 5.90 -26.85
N VAL A 704 -30.51 7.01 -27.57
CA VAL A 704 -29.45 8.00 -27.75
C VAL A 704 -30.03 9.37 -27.49
N GLU A 705 -29.45 10.12 -26.58
CA GLU A 705 -29.75 11.54 -26.38
C GLU A 705 -28.49 12.39 -26.53
N ILE A 706 -28.57 13.42 -27.40
CA ILE A 706 -27.50 14.39 -27.63
C ILE A 706 -28.02 15.78 -27.29
N GLY A 707 -27.54 16.31 -26.18
CA GLY A 707 -27.95 17.53 -25.50
C GLY A 707 -29.18 17.32 -24.61
N ASP A 708 -29.83 18.38 -24.17
CA ASP A 708 -30.94 18.31 -23.20
C ASP A 708 -32.00 19.36 -23.58
N THR A 709 -33.28 19.03 -23.40
CA THR A 709 -34.41 19.95 -23.63
C THR A 709 -34.76 20.80 -22.42
N SER A 710 -34.11 20.60 -21.28
CA SER A 710 -34.69 21.05 -20.03
C SER A 710 -34.69 22.58 -19.84
N HIS A 711 -33.74 23.38 -20.38
CA HIS A 711 -33.65 24.82 -20.05
C HIS A 711 -32.84 25.73 -21.03
N GLY A 712 -33.33 26.96 -21.27
CA GLY A 712 -32.58 28.25 -21.33
C GLY A 712 -31.49 28.52 -22.40
N ALA A 713 -31.50 29.74 -22.97
CA ALA A 713 -30.60 30.29 -24.01
C ALA A 713 -29.16 29.73 -24.11
N GLY A 714 -28.95 28.69 -24.93
CA GLY A 714 -27.61 28.19 -25.26
C GLY A 714 -27.64 26.86 -25.99
N TYR A 715 -26.46 26.32 -26.27
CA TYR A 715 -26.29 24.92 -26.65
C TYR A 715 -25.34 24.30 -25.62
N GLY A 716 -25.80 23.30 -24.88
CA GLY A 716 -24.97 22.63 -23.85
C GLY A 716 -23.88 21.74 -24.46
N VAL A 717 -24.08 21.29 -25.70
CA VAL A 717 -23.18 20.38 -26.42
C VAL A 717 -22.73 21.00 -27.73
N ALA A 718 -21.42 20.94 -28.00
CA ALA A 718 -20.83 21.33 -29.27
C ALA A 718 -19.93 20.23 -29.85
N ILE A 719 -20.32 19.67 -30.99
CA ILE A 719 -19.55 18.71 -31.77
C ILE A 719 -19.03 19.41 -33.03
N ASN A 720 -17.70 19.57 -33.12
CA ASN A 720 -17.07 20.26 -34.24
C ASN A 720 -16.81 19.33 -35.44
N GLY A 721 -16.67 18.02 -35.22
CA GLY A 721 -16.54 17.02 -36.27
C GLY A 721 -17.90 16.54 -36.80
N SER A 722 -17.88 15.47 -37.59
CA SER A 722 -19.09 14.80 -38.06
C SER A 722 -19.73 13.98 -36.94
N THR A 723 -21.06 14.00 -36.85
CA THR A 723 -21.81 13.10 -35.98
C THR A 723 -22.36 11.92 -36.78
N VAL A 724 -22.14 10.70 -36.32
CA VAL A 724 -22.65 9.48 -36.93
C VAL A 724 -23.34 8.65 -35.85
N VAL A 725 -24.61 8.31 -36.07
CA VAL A 725 -25.37 7.37 -35.25
C VAL A 725 -25.79 6.22 -36.14
N THR A 726 -25.33 5.01 -35.83
CA THR A 726 -25.67 3.79 -36.55
C THR A 726 -26.43 2.86 -35.61
N GLY A 727 -27.73 2.78 -35.82
CA GLY A 727 -28.62 1.79 -35.22
C GLY A 727 -28.52 0.44 -35.91
N SER A 728 -29.27 -0.53 -35.41
CA SER A 728 -29.22 -1.91 -35.88
C SER A 728 -30.61 -2.47 -36.18
N ASN A 729 -30.77 -3.79 -36.21
CA ASN A 729 -32.09 -4.39 -36.34
C ASN A 729 -32.75 -4.42 -34.95
N GLY A 730 -33.32 -3.29 -34.54
CA GLY A 730 -34.01 -3.12 -33.26
C GLY A 730 -34.80 -1.81 -33.24
N VAL A 731 -35.52 -1.56 -32.14
CA VAL A 731 -36.16 -0.27 -31.90
C VAL A 731 -35.07 0.71 -31.51
N ASP A 732 -34.89 1.76 -32.31
CA ASP A 732 -33.91 2.82 -32.02
C ASP A 732 -34.64 4.14 -31.75
N GLU A 733 -34.27 4.80 -30.65
CA GLU A 733 -34.72 6.14 -30.28
C GLU A 733 -33.52 7.08 -30.22
N VAL A 734 -33.56 8.15 -31.01
CA VAL A 734 -32.50 9.15 -31.09
C VAL A 734 -33.09 10.54 -30.85
N LEU A 735 -32.68 11.21 -29.78
CA LEU A 735 -33.07 12.57 -29.46
C LEU A 735 -31.86 13.50 -29.65
N ILE A 736 -32.05 14.60 -30.35
CA ILE A 736 -31.02 15.64 -30.55
C ILE A 736 -31.61 16.97 -30.08
N ASN A 737 -31.24 17.37 -28.88
CA ASN A 737 -31.87 18.42 -28.11
C ASN A 737 -30.84 19.53 -27.82
N GLU A 738 -31.04 20.73 -28.36
CA GLU A 738 -30.21 21.91 -28.08
C GLU A 738 -28.70 21.68 -28.24
N ALA A 739 -28.31 20.93 -29.29
CA ALA A 739 -26.92 20.61 -29.63
C ALA A 739 -26.41 21.38 -30.86
N GLN A 740 -25.10 21.66 -30.90
CA GLN A 740 -24.42 22.17 -32.10
C GLN A 740 -23.63 21.08 -32.80
N LEU A 741 -24.10 20.64 -33.97
CA LEU A 741 -23.46 19.64 -34.81
C LEU A 741 -22.86 20.33 -36.06
N LYS A 742 -21.64 20.85 -35.93
CA LYS A 742 -21.08 21.82 -36.89
C LYS A 742 -20.77 21.24 -38.27
N LEU A 743 -20.44 19.96 -38.38
CA LEU A 743 -20.28 19.27 -39.67
C LEU A 743 -21.47 18.36 -40.01
N GLY A 744 -22.64 18.62 -39.42
CA GLY A 744 -23.86 17.88 -39.71
C GLY A 744 -23.89 16.50 -39.06
N ALA A 745 -24.83 15.66 -39.52
CA ALA A 745 -25.08 14.36 -38.93
C ALA A 745 -25.45 13.30 -39.96
N ILE A 746 -25.05 12.05 -39.72
CA ILE A 746 -25.52 10.86 -40.42
C ILE A 746 -26.20 9.96 -39.41
N ILE A 747 -27.49 9.72 -39.58
CA ILE A 747 -28.32 8.89 -38.70
C ILE A 747 -28.83 7.73 -39.54
N ASN A 748 -28.36 6.52 -39.25
CA ASN A 748 -28.72 5.32 -39.99
C ASN A 748 -29.35 4.31 -39.01
N LEU A 749 -30.67 4.33 -38.93
CA LEU A 749 -31.46 3.39 -38.14
C LEU A 749 -31.95 2.31 -39.10
N MET A 750 -31.52 1.07 -38.90
CA MET A 750 -31.68 0.00 -39.88
C MET A 750 -33.12 -0.52 -39.87
N THR A 751 -33.36 -1.76 -40.32
CA THR A 751 -34.72 -2.32 -40.33
C THR A 751 -35.06 -2.90 -38.98
N ASN A 752 -36.08 -2.34 -38.32
CA ASN A 752 -36.72 -2.98 -37.18
C ASN A 752 -37.18 -4.41 -37.51
N PRO A 753 -36.80 -5.44 -36.72
CA PRO A 753 -37.41 -6.76 -36.85
C PRO A 753 -38.90 -6.61 -36.57
N LEU A 754 -39.73 -7.36 -37.29
CA LEU A 754 -41.17 -7.42 -37.03
C LEU A 754 -41.37 -8.04 -35.64
N ILE A 755 -41.31 -7.24 -34.57
CA ILE A 755 -41.65 -7.70 -33.23
C ILE A 755 -43.13 -8.09 -33.29
N ALA A 756 -43.42 -9.37 -33.09
CA ALA A 756 -44.80 -9.85 -33.02
C ALA A 756 -45.52 -9.03 -31.95
N ALA A 757 -46.59 -8.35 -32.33
CA ALA A 757 -47.24 -7.23 -31.63
C ALA A 757 -47.89 -7.58 -30.27
N THR A 758 -47.33 -8.48 -29.47
CA THR A 758 -48.05 -9.15 -28.39
C THR A 758 -47.73 -8.70 -26.96
N SER A 759 -46.79 -7.77 -26.67
CA SER A 759 -46.52 -7.50 -25.22
C SER A 759 -45.92 -6.17 -24.73
N VAL A 760 -45.43 -5.23 -25.55
CA VAL A 760 -44.85 -3.98 -24.98
C VAL A 760 -45.52 -2.75 -25.59
N ALA A 761 -46.50 -2.19 -24.90
CA ALA A 761 -47.15 -0.94 -25.29
C ALA A 761 -46.25 0.25 -24.91
N PHE A 762 -45.79 1.01 -25.90
CA PHE A 762 -45.13 2.29 -25.68
C PHE A 762 -46.13 3.34 -25.14
N VAL A 763 -45.63 4.44 -24.57
CA VAL A 763 -46.41 5.51 -23.93
C VAL A 763 -47.46 6.14 -24.88
N ASP A 764 -47.29 6.00 -26.19
CA ASP A 764 -48.24 6.46 -27.21
C ASP A 764 -48.97 5.32 -27.97
N GLY A 765 -48.76 4.07 -27.55
CA GLY A 765 -49.38 2.90 -28.14
C GLY A 765 -48.78 2.41 -29.47
N VAL A 766 -47.69 3.01 -29.97
CA VAL A 766 -47.02 2.56 -31.20
C VAL A 766 -45.86 1.63 -30.86
N THR A 767 -46.01 0.35 -31.14
CA THR A 767 -44.98 -0.65 -30.81
C THR A 767 -44.00 -0.85 -31.97
N GLY A 768 -42.69 -0.85 -31.65
CA GLY A 768 -41.64 -1.28 -32.59
C GLY A 768 -41.28 -0.27 -33.69
N ARG A 769 -41.21 1.03 -33.39
CA ARG A 769 -40.82 2.08 -34.36
C ARG A 769 -39.41 2.62 -34.10
N ASP A 770 -38.74 3.02 -35.17
CA ASP A 770 -37.57 3.91 -35.03
C ASP A 770 -38.07 5.35 -34.83
N TYR A 771 -37.50 6.06 -33.86
CA TYR A 771 -37.89 7.43 -33.50
C TYR A 771 -36.67 8.36 -33.53
N LEU A 772 -36.79 9.48 -34.23
CA LEU A 772 -35.81 10.55 -34.24
C LEU A 772 -36.48 11.86 -33.85
N GLU A 773 -36.02 12.48 -32.77
CA GLU A 773 -36.45 13.81 -32.34
C GLU A 773 -35.30 14.82 -32.50
N ILE A 774 -35.59 15.99 -33.06
CA ILE A 774 -34.65 17.10 -33.18
C ILE A 774 -35.30 18.35 -32.60
N ASN A 775 -34.84 18.79 -31.44
CA ASN A 775 -35.30 20.01 -30.79
C ASN A 775 -34.17 21.03 -30.66
N GLY A 776 -34.42 22.26 -31.07
CA GLY A 776 -33.56 23.43 -30.85
C GLY A 776 -32.08 23.29 -31.21
N SER A 777 -31.77 22.40 -32.15
CA SER A 777 -30.39 22.07 -32.49
C SER A 777 -29.89 22.81 -33.73
N TYR A 778 -28.59 23.07 -33.79
CA TYR A 778 -27.91 23.73 -34.91
C TYR A 778 -27.05 22.74 -35.68
N PHE A 779 -27.26 22.66 -36.99
CA PHE A 779 -26.49 21.83 -37.91
C PHE A 779 -25.75 22.71 -38.90
N GLY A 780 -24.42 22.71 -38.81
CA GLY A 780 -23.55 23.54 -39.65
C GLY A 780 -23.24 22.96 -41.04
N ALA A 781 -23.64 21.71 -41.29
CA ALA A 781 -23.60 21.06 -42.60
C ALA A 781 -24.83 20.16 -42.82
N GLY A 782 -24.78 19.25 -43.80
CA GLY A 782 -25.92 18.40 -44.17
C GLY A 782 -26.27 17.35 -43.11
N VAL A 783 -27.55 17.01 -43.02
CA VAL A 783 -28.08 15.94 -42.17
C VAL A 783 -28.64 14.85 -43.08
N THR A 784 -28.18 13.62 -42.92
CA THR A 784 -28.66 12.45 -43.66
C THR A 784 -29.29 11.48 -42.68
N VAL A 785 -30.56 11.16 -42.89
CA VAL A 785 -31.32 10.21 -42.09
C VAL A 785 -31.78 9.05 -42.97
N THR A 786 -31.52 7.83 -42.53
CA THR A 786 -32.05 6.61 -43.14
C THR A 786 -32.79 5.83 -42.06
N MET A 787 -34.08 5.53 -42.27
CA MET A 787 -34.93 4.76 -41.36
C MET A 787 -35.76 3.78 -42.17
N ASN A 788 -35.50 2.48 -42.06
CA ASN A 788 -36.15 1.48 -42.91
C ASN A 788 -37.23 0.66 -42.19
N GLY A 789 -37.35 0.79 -40.86
CA GLY A 789 -38.40 0.14 -40.06
C GLY A 789 -39.81 0.64 -40.38
N PRO A 790 -40.85 -0.20 -40.23
CA PRO A 790 -42.24 0.26 -40.30
C PRO A 790 -42.53 1.27 -39.20
N ASN A 791 -43.46 2.20 -39.46
CA ASN A 791 -43.87 3.26 -38.53
C ASN A 791 -42.73 4.20 -38.06
N ALA A 792 -41.59 4.20 -38.76
CA ALA A 792 -40.50 5.14 -38.49
C ALA A 792 -41.02 6.57 -38.39
N GLN A 793 -40.56 7.32 -37.39
CA GLN A 793 -41.04 8.66 -37.08
C GLN A 793 -39.89 9.65 -36.90
N ILE A 794 -40.02 10.83 -37.53
CA ILE A 794 -39.12 11.96 -37.32
C ILE A 794 -39.92 13.16 -36.81
N ASP A 795 -39.55 13.69 -35.65
CA ASP A 795 -40.12 14.89 -35.05
C ASP A 795 -39.07 16.00 -35.01
N ILE A 796 -39.40 17.17 -35.55
CA ILE A 796 -38.51 18.33 -35.57
C ILE A 796 -39.22 19.52 -34.92
N ASN A 797 -38.71 19.97 -33.77
CA ASN A 797 -39.26 21.05 -32.95
C ASN A 797 -40.76 20.87 -32.68
N ASN A 798 -41.17 19.65 -32.29
CA ASN A 798 -42.58 19.28 -32.19
C ASN A 798 -43.18 19.49 -30.79
N GLY A 799 -42.61 20.38 -29.97
CA GLY A 799 -43.19 20.79 -28.68
C GLY A 799 -42.21 21.17 -27.57
N ASN A 800 -40.95 20.73 -27.68
CA ASN A 800 -40.00 20.72 -26.55
C ASN A 800 -38.76 21.61 -26.70
N GLY A 801 -38.46 22.17 -27.89
CA GLY A 801 -37.23 22.95 -28.10
C GLY A 801 -37.36 24.44 -27.78
N TYR A 802 -36.52 25.00 -26.91
CA TYR A 802 -36.54 26.44 -26.64
C TYR A 802 -35.84 27.25 -27.74
N GLN A 803 -34.91 26.64 -28.47
CA GLN A 803 -34.18 27.26 -29.60
C GLN A 803 -34.74 26.84 -30.96
N PRO A 804 -34.55 27.64 -32.03
CA PRO A 804 -34.84 27.18 -33.39
C PRO A 804 -33.99 25.97 -33.79
N ALA A 805 -34.57 25.01 -34.49
CA ALA A 805 -33.81 23.97 -35.19
C ALA A 805 -33.30 24.54 -36.51
N VAL A 806 -31.98 24.66 -36.65
CA VAL A 806 -31.33 25.35 -37.77
C VAL A 806 -30.51 24.37 -38.60
N PHE A 807 -30.82 24.26 -39.89
CA PHE A 807 -30.10 23.45 -40.86
C PHE A 807 -29.44 24.35 -41.90
N THR A 808 -28.13 24.51 -41.82
CA THR A 808 -27.40 25.31 -42.82
C THR A 808 -27.16 24.52 -44.11
N GLY A 809 -26.99 23.20 -44.00
CA GLY A 809 -26.87 22.24 -45.09
C GLY A 809 -28.20 21.55 -45.45
N LEU A 810 -28.13 20.64 -46.42
CA LEU A 810 -29.29 19.86 -46.86
C LEU A 810 -29.76 18.90 -45.75
N PHE A 811 -31.04 18.93 -45.41
CA PHE A 811 -31.70 17.87 -44.65
C PHE A 811 -32.23 16.80 -45.60
N TYR A 812 -31.66 15.61 -45.59
CA TYR A 812 -32.07 14.46 -46.40
C TYR A 812 -32.59 13.35 -45.49
N ALA A 813 -33.83 12.89 -45.71
CA ALA A 813 -34.39 11.75 -45.01
C ALA A 813 -34.95 10.71 -45.98
N GLN A 814 -34.50 9.47 -45.84
CA GLN A 814 -34.99 8.30 -46.56
C GLN A 814 -35.71 7.36 -45.59
N MET A 815 -37.03 7.24 -45.76
CA MET A 815 -37.90 6.42 -44.91
C MET A 815 -38.64 5.37 -45.74
N LEU A 816 -38.06 4.17 -45.86
CA LEU A 816 -38.57 3.12 -46.76
C LEU A 816 -39.55 2.14 -46.09
N GLY A 817 -39.79 2.29 -44.80
CA GLY A 817 -40.78 1.49 -44.07
C GLY A 817 -42.22 1.75 -44.51
N LYS A 818 -43.15 0.91 -44.04
CA LYS A 818 -44.59 1.21 -44.15
C LYS A 818 -44.95 2.34 -43.19
N THR A 819 -45.88 3.21 -43.61
CA THR A 819 -46.47 4.26 -42.76
C THR A 819 -45.47 5.17 -42.03
N PRO A 820 -44.40 5.69 -42.69
CA PRO A 820 -43.49 6.61 -42.04
C PRO A 820 -44.19 7.94 -41.72
N LEU A 821 -43.85 8.55 -40.59
CA LEU A 821 -44.39 9.82 -40.12
C LEU A 821 -43.28 10.85 -39.99
N ILE A 822 -43.48 12.05 -40.51
CA ILE A 822 -42.61 13.19 -40.25
C ILE A 822 -43.48 14.33 -39.71
N GLN A 823 -43.09 14.90 -38.57
CA GLN A 823 -43.72 16.06 -37.96
C GLN A 823 -42.71 17.22 -37.85
N ILE A 824 -43.04 18.37 -38.43
CA ILE A 824 -42.16 19.55 -38.40
C ILE A 824 -42.95 20.72 -37.85
N ALA A 825 -42.55 21.17 -36.66
CA ALA A 825 -43.16 22.27 -35.92
C ALA A 825 -44.69 22.12 -35.72
N ALA A 826 -45.20 20.89 -35.66
CA ALA A 826 -46.63 20.57 -35.72
C ALA A 826 -47.30 20.35 -34.34
N GLY A 827 -46.56 20.50 -33.24
CA GLY A 827 -47.01 20.24 -31.87
C GLY A 827 -47.95 21.33 -31.37
N THR A 828 -48.26 21.36 -30.08
CA THR A 828 -48.87 22.48 -29.35
C THR A 828 -48.28 22.54 -27.93
N GLY A 829 -47.38 23.48 -27.63
CA GLY A 829 -46.63 23.50 -26.36
C GLY A 829 -45.90 24.82 -26.08
N TRP A 830 -45.19 24.92 -24.96
CA TRP A 830 -44.51 26.15 -24.51
C TRP A 830 -43.11 26.34 -25.15
N GLY A 831 -42.61 25.35 -25.89
CA GLY A 831 -41.33 25.35 -26.63
C GLY A 831 -41.50 25.35 -28.15
N TYR A 832 -42.40 26.18 -28.71
CA TYR A 832 -42.45 26.33 -30.17
C TYR A 832 -41.32 27.22 -30.66
N SER A 833 -40.40 26.60 -31.34
CA SER A 833 -39.27 27.26 -31.96
C SER A 833 -39.25 26.95 -33.46
N GLN A 834 -38.85 27.95 -34.25
CA GLN A 834 -38.88 27.84 -35.71
C GLN A 834 -37.95 26.74 -36.22
N VAL A 835 -38.31 26.13 -37.35
CA VAL A 835 -37.43 25.27 -38.12
C VAL A 835 -36.92 26.07 -39.31
N VAL A 836 -35.61 26.23 -39.41
CA VAL A 836 -34.95 27.09 -40.42
C VAL A 836 -33.99 26.24 -41.25
N GLY A 837 -34.30 26.02 -42.52
CA GLY A 837 -33.40 25.36 -43.48
C GLY A 837 -32.93 26.33 -44.55
N SER A 838 -31.63 26.58 -44.68
CA SER A 838 -31.12 27.48 -45.74
C SER A 838 -30.85 26.77 -47.08
N ALA A 839 -30.62 25.46 -47.06
CA ALA A 839 -30.24 24.68 -48.25
C ALA A 839 -31.36 23.77 -48.79
N GLY A 840 -32.57 23.83 -48.23
CA GLY A 840 -33.65 22.92 -48.60
C GLY A 840 -33.68 21.64 -47.77
N GLY A 841 -34.74 20.86 -47.97
CA GLY A 841 -34.89 19.50 -47.45
C GLY A 841 -35.38 18.56 -48.55
N VAL A 842 -34.94 17.30 -48.52
CA VAL A 842 -35.37 16.23 -49.44
C VAL A 842 -35.88 15.07 -48.61
N LEU A 843 -37.17 14.73 -48.78
CA LEU A 843 -37.82 13.64 -48.07
C LEU A 843 -38.23 12.55 -49.07
N VAL A 844 -37.79 11.31 -48.84
CA VAL A 844 -38.05 10.16 -49.73
C VAL A 844 -38.79 9.07 -48.95
N GLY A 845 -40.07 8.90 -49.25
CA GLY A 845 -40.89 7.81 -48.70
C GLY A 845 -40.92 6.57 -49.60
N ALA A 846 -41.33 5.44 -49.04
CA ALA A 846 -41.58 4.20 -49.78
C ALA A 846 -42.66 4.39 -50.87
N VAL A 847 -42.39 3.90 -52.08
CA VAL A 847 -43.37 3.91 -53.17
C VAL A 847 -44.58 3.05 -52.77
N GLY A 848 -45.75 3.68 -52.63
CA GLY A 848 -46.99 3.02 -52.20
C GLY A 848 -47.15 2.80 -50.69
N GLY A 849 -46.23 3.32 -49.86
CA GLY A 849 -46.16 3.04 -48.41
C GLY A 849 -47.03 3.89 -47.48
N GLY A 850 -47.76 4.88 -48.00
CA GLY A 850 -48.69 5.69 -47.20
C GLY A 850 -48.04 6.63 -46.17
N GLY A 851 -46.83 7.13 -46.43
CA GLY A 851 -46.15 8.06 -45.52
C GLY A 851 -46.92 9.38 -45.32
N ILE A 852 -46.84 9.93 -44.11
CA ILE A 852 -47.51 11.17 -43.71
C ILE A 852 -46.45 12.23 -43.36
N LEU A 853 -46.58 13.41 -43.96
CA LEU A 853 -45.83 14.61 -43.54
C LEU A 853 -46.80 15.62 -42.92
N ARG A 854 -46.56 15.98 -41.67
CA ARG A 854 -47.25 17.06 -40.95
C ARG A 854 -46.34 18.26 -40.82
N VAL A 855 -46.74 19.40 -41.38
CA VAL A 855 -45.95 20.63 -41.35
C VAL A 855 -46.83 21.77 -40.85
N HIS A 856 -46.29 22.63 -39.97
CA HIS A 856 -46.90 23.90 -39.62
C HIS A 856 -46.24 25.04 -40.43
N PRO A 857 -46.83 25.52 -41.54
CA PRO A 857 -46.14 26.34 -42.52
C PRO A 857 -45.60 27.66 -41.96
N ALA A 858 -46.26 28.24 -40.95
CA ALA A 858 -45.85 29.51 -40.36
C ALA A 858 -44.55 29.42 -39.55
N ASN A 859 -44.13 28.20 -39.18
CA ASN A 859 -42.96 27.95 -38.33
C ASN A 859 -41.81 27.28 -39.08
N VAL A 860 -41.94 27.08 -40.40
CA VAL A 860 -40.92 26.40 -41.22
C VAL A 860 -40.47 27.33 -42.34
N THR A 861 -39.16 27.54 -42.44
CA THR A 861 -38.55 28.36 -43.49
C THR A 861 -37.57 27.51 -44.31
N GLY A 862 -37.73 27.48 -45.63
CA GLY A 862 -36.74 26.91 -46.55
C GLY A 862 -36.63 25.38 -46.62
N PHE A 863 -37.71 24.63 -46.33
CA PHE A 863 -37.81 23.21 -46.66
C PHE A 863 -38.30 22.99 -48.10
N GLY A 864 -37.76 21.97 -48.77
CA GLY A 864 -37.83 21.78 -50.22
C GLY A 864 -38.68 20.57 -50.68
N THR A 865 -38.14 19.82 -51.63
CA THR A 865 -38.80 18.74 -52.39
C THR A 865 -39.24 17.56 -51.52
N ILE A 866 -40.49 17.15 -51.66
CA ILE A 866 -41.09 16.01 -50.94
C ILE A 866 -41.53 14.97 -51.97
N LEU A 867 -41.06 13.72 -51.82
CA LEU A 867 -41.39 12.61 -52.72
C LEU A 867 -42.08 11.48 -51.94
N ASN A 868 -43.23 11.02 -52.45
CA ASN A 868 -44.00 9.88 -51.93
C ASN A 868 -44.59 10.03 -50.51
N PHE A 869 -44.84 11.27 -50.06
CA PHE A 869 -45.58 11.54 -48.83
C PHE A 869 -46.94 12.20 -49.13
N THR A 870 -47.94 11.86 -48.32
CA THR A 870 -49.18 12.66 -48.24
C THR A 870 -48.92 13.82 -47.29
N ILE A 871 -48.98 15.04 -47.82
CA ILE A 871 -48.76 16.26 -47.03
C ILE A 871 -50.07 16.65 -46.34
N ILE A 872 -50.02 16.80 -45.03
CA ILE A 872 -51.09 17.31 -44.20
C ILE A 872 -50.58 18.61 -43.58
N SER A 873 -51.08 19.74 -44.06
CA SER A 873 -50.88 21.02 -43.36
C SER A 873 -51.71 20.96 -42.09
N VAL A 874 -51.06 21.13 -40.93
CA VAL A 874 -51.72 21.11 -39.62
C VAL A 874 -51.99 22.52 -39.14
#